data_AF-A0A5J4X1K6-F1
#
_entry.id   AF-A0A5J4X1K6-F1
#
_cell.length_a   1.000
_cell.length_b   1.000
_cell.length_c   1.000
_cell.angle_alpha   90.00
_cell.angle_beta   90.00
_cell.angle_gamma   90.00
#
_symmetry.space_group_name_H-M   'P 1'
#
loop_
_entity.id
_entity.type
_entity.pdbx_description
1 polymer ?
#
loop_
_entity_poly.entity_id
_entity_poly.type
_entity_poly.pdbx_seq_one_letter_code
_entity_poly.pdbx_strand_id
1 'polypeptide(L)'
;MIMHHSIANQRSRNQKQCISACAINIITQVLILLACFVIQAIPRRMTENTIKGNSTFENGINFGKTCVDSFKLQYLIQLYTSQSGSYGGAFYSQLESGSKLTICGSCSFTDCKALGSQGGAIYVIIDGTNSQLTFEDSISFERCSSDYGGGMFLNFQIYGQIVMAGSWLFKDCTSTLLGGGCYIYATGSTTDIQLLGNMQFQGCNSSEGGGLVIKCQLYGQITINQMSFTNCNSNAGGGFITQLQSGTQMTITGKISFDNCRCQTGYGGGQYLLIEDSTIQINITGELEFKQCSAQFGGGLIAQVSSNAIFEINKASFKNCSSNRGGGIFIYIRTGGQLILDNSCYFYQCQSRGNGGGIYINISFTNKSSFLFKDVLIHECKSITNNSLSYPESGFGGGIFISGSGNYYSSTKLIDLHGMKIYNNSADKFGQSAYVVMSNITDLCKYGIAGEYVKGNYSDTYSNEHDLEGIPMNTSTFNTSTSSQILRHQKPLILYWLLGILKNAQVIVNVSNLNGKLMFQIEGQRMIRGYLNVKIFELRDKTQEEIDQDLEEMKQQYNKNNFKPNKQNSTPSPISQKHQSVNHQQIFINSNLKIQKNLRNYANEIIYPSEDGSSSPILIEEQIESEQKASFGMNEYKLLNYKQKWYAILISNDRNIFTGKDGKTLEEDYDAAVQLEVIIQEEDVDDQDKDKEDPEKEEEQEEQGKGLPIGIIVGIAVGALAIAAVIIIIIIVAVFVSKKKKSTKPARSYGPEMRARDLPMENKFPQNSHTLDAVNKMMEKNNW
;
A
#
# COMPACT_ATOMS: atom_id res chain seq x y z
N MET A 1 -25.25 -45.90 -83.23
CA MET A 1 -24.49 -47.11 -82.88
C MET A 1 -23.04 -46.69 -82.62
N ILE A 2 -22.67 -46.52 -81.34
CA ILE A 2 -21.34 -46.78 -80.73
C ILE A 2 -20.15 -46.11 -81.44
N MET A 3 -19.65 -44.94 -81.06
CA MET A 3 -19.00 -44.57 -79.78
C MET A 3 -18.03 -45.64 -79.25
N HIS A 4 -16.80 -45.72 -79.76
CA HIS A 4 -15.60 -46.15 -79.02
C HIS A 4 -14.37 -46.23 -79.96
N HIS A 5 -13.58 -45.15 -80.07
CA HIS A 5 -12.14 -45.22 -80.36
C HIS A 5 -11.47 -43.85 -80.17
N SER A 6 -11.35 -43.39 -78.92
CA SER A 6 -10.44 -42.28 -78.56
C SER A 6 -9.97 -42.33 -77.11
N ILE A 7 -9.93 -43.51 -76.46
CA ILE A 7 -9.66 -43.63 -75.01
C ILE A 7 -8.33 -44.37 -74.68
N ALA A 8 -7.60 -44.89 -75.67
CA ALA A 8 -6.40 -45.70 -75.38
C ALA A 8 -5.07 -44.93 -75.25
N ASN A 9 -4.95 -43.68 -75.73
CA ASN A 9 -3.66 -42.97 -75.78
C ASN A 9 -3.51 -41.75 -74.84
N GLN A 10 -4.54 -41.39 -74.07
CA GLN A 10 -4.42 -40.42 -72.96
C GLN A 10 -4.23 -41.07 -71.60
N ARG A 11 -4.57 -42.36 -71.44
CA ARG A 11 -4.39 -43.09 -70.17
C ARG A 11 -2.92 -43.45 -69.87
N SER A 12 -2.09 -43.73 -70.88
CA SER A 12 -0.68 -44.11 -70.65
C SER A 12 0.26 -42.92 -70.42
N ARG A 13 -0.05 -41.72 -70.96
CA ARG A 13 0.67 -40.47 -70.65
C ARG A 13 0.30 -39.91 -69.27
N ASN A 14 -0.97 -39.97 -68.88
CA ASN A 14 -1.40 -39.56 -67.53
C ASN A 14 -0.98 -40.57 -66.45
N GLN A 15 -0.93 -41.88 -66.73
CA GLN A 15 -0.31 -42.84 -65.79
C GLN A 15 1.20 -42.65 -65.67
N LYS A 16 1.94 -42.37 -66.76
CA LYS A 16 3.39 -42.11 -66.66
C LYS A 16 3.69 -40.75 -66.01
N GLN A 17 2.86 -39.72 -66.18
CA GLN A 17 2.99 -38.44 -65.46
C GLN A 17 2.53 -38.53 -64.00
N CYS A 18 1.50 -39.31 -63.66
CA CYS A 18 1.14 -39.57 -62.26
C CYS A 18 2.15 -40.49 -61.57
N ILE A 19 2.71 -41.50 -62.24
CA ILE A 19 3.76 -42.35 -61.68
C ILE A 19 5.08 -41.57 -61.59
N SER A 20 5.39 -40.68 -62.53
CA SER A 20 6.56 -39.78 -62.43
C SER A 20 6.37 -38.72 -61.35
N ALA A 21 5.19 -38.13 -61.20
CA ALA A 21 4.92 -37.15 -60.14
C ALA A 21 4.86 -37.82 -58.76
N CYS A 22 4.28 -39.01 -58.66
CA CYS A 22 4.25 -39.80 -57.42
C CYS A 22 5.64 -40.37 -57.10
N ALA A 23 6.42 -40.81 -58.09
CA ALA A 23 7.81 -41.22 -57.90
C ALA A 23 8.73 -40.03 -57.58
N ILE A 24 8.52 -38.85 -58.18
CA ILE A 24 9.24 -37.63 -57.80
C ILE A 24 8.84 -37.21 -56.38
N ASN A 25 7.57 -37.29 -56.00
CA ASN A 25 7.12 -36.94 -54.64
C ASN A 25 7.64 -37.96 -53.59
N ILE A 26 7.66 -39.24 -53.92
CA ILE A 26 8.26 -40.31 -53.10
C ILE A 26 9.78 -40.16 -53.05
N ILE A 27 10.46 -39.87 -54.17
CA ILE A 27 11.91 -39.63 -54.21
C ILE A 27 12.27 -38.32 -53.47
N THR A 28 11.42 -37.29 -53.51
CA THR A 28 11.61 -36.04 -52.77
C THR A 28 11.36 -36.25 -51.28
N GLN A 29 10.33 -37.00 -50.89
CA GLN A 29 10.10 -37.39 -49.50
C GLN A 29 11.18 -38.34 -48.98
N VAL A 30 11.69 -39.26 -49.81
CA VAL A 30 12.80 -40.17 -49.47
C VAL A 30 14.13 -39.42 -49.44
N LEU A 31 14.36 -38.41 -50.29
CA LEU A 31 15.52 -37.51 -50.23
C LEU A 31 15.46 -36.57 -49.02
N ILE A 32 14.27 -36.11 -48.63
CA ILE A 32 14.05 -35.33 -47.40
C ILE A 32 14.24 -36.23 -46.17
N LEU A 33 13.74 -37.47 -46.19
CA LEU A 33 13.99 -38.48 -45.15
C LEU A 33 15.48 -38.86 -45.08
N LEU A 34 16.17 -39.01 -46.20
CA LEU A 34 17.61 -39.25 -46.28
C LEU A 34 18.41 -38.03 -45.82
N ALA A 35 17.99 -36.81 -46.16
CA ALA A 35 18.61 -35.58 -45.65
C ALA A 35 18.40 -35.42 -44.14
N CYS A 36 17.22 -35.77 -43.61
CA CYS A 36 16.94 -35.82 -42.18
C CYS A 36 17.73 -36.94 -41.47
N PHE A 37 17.93 -38.11 -42.09
CA PHE A 37 18.80 -39.17 -41.57
C PHE A 37 20.29 -38.76 -41.58
N VAL A 38 20.74 -37.96 -42.56
CA VAL A 38 22.11 -37.44 -42.63
C VAL A 38 22.37 -36.33 -41.59
N ILE A 39 21.33 -35.68 -41.04
CA ILE A 39 21.46 -34.67 -39.97
C ILE A 39 21.71 -35.31 -38.59
N GLN A 40 21.54 -36.63 -38.43
CA GLN A 40 21.75 -37.30 -37.13
C GLN A 40 23.22 -37.49 -36.69
N ALA A 41 24.21 -37.12 -37.49
CA ALA A 41 25.60 -37.15 -37.05
C ALA A 41 26.47 -36.29 -37.98
N ILE A 42 26.95 -35.14 -37.50
CA ILE A 42 28.25 -34.49 -37.78
C ILE A 42 28.12 -32.99 -37.36
N PRO A 43 29.03 -32.45 -36.53
CA PRO A 43 29.08 -31.00 -36.29
C PRO A 43 29.52 -30.30 -37.58
N ARG A 44 28.57 -29.69 -38.30
CA ARG A 44 28.85 -28.91 -39.51
C ARG A 44 28.26 -27.51 -39.38
N ARG A 45 29.10 -26.53 -39.66
CA ARG A 45 28.74 -25.12 -39.85
C ARG A 45 27.75 -25.06 -41.03
N MET A 46 26.46 -24.83 -40.76
CA MET A 46 25.44 -24.70 -41.80
C MET A 46 25.25 -23.22 -42.14
N THR A 47 25.68 -22.82 -43.34
CA THR A 47 25.45 -21.49 -43.91
C THR A 47 24.11 -21.49 -44.67
N GLU A 48 23.17 -20.63 -44.25
CA GLU A 48 21.86 -20.32 -44.86
C GLU A 48 21.19 -21.46 -45.65
N ASN A 49 20.51 -22.36 -44.95
CA ASN A 49 19.62 -23.33 -45.58
C ASN A 49 18.17 -23.05 -45.14
N THR A 50 17.28 -22.79 -46.09
CA THR A 50 15.83 -22.81 -45.87
C THR A 50 15.30 -24.18 -46.27
N ILE A 51 14.77 -24.95 -45.34
CA ILE A 51 14.08 -26.20 -45.67
C ILE A 51 12.56 -25.88 -45.74
N LYS A 52 11.89 -26.25 -46.85
CA LYS A 52 10.45 -26.02 -47.10
C LYS A 52 9.69 -27.33 -47.32
N GLY A 53 8.54 -27.52 -46.67
CA GLY A 53 7.62 -28.65 -46.95
C GLY A 53 6.50 -28.82 -45.89
N ASN A 54 5.61 -29.79 -46.09
CA ASN A 54 4.70 -30.29 -45.05
C ASN A 54 5.16 -31.72 -44.71
N SER A 55 5.49 -31.99 -43.44
CA SER A 55 6.02 -33.30 -43.02
C SER A 55 5.48 -33.70 -41.64
N THR A 56 4.99 -34.93 -41.53
CA THR A 56 4.72 -35.63 -40.26
C THR A 56 5.93 -36.49 -39.91
N PHE A 57 6.54 -36.29 -38.74
CA PHE A 57 7.66 -37.13 -38.28
C PHE A 57 7.21 -38.00 -37.09
N GLU A 58 7.48 -39.30 -37.12
CA GLU A 58 7.24 -40.19 -35.97
C GLU A 58 8.42 -40.20 -34.98
N ASN A 59 9.62 -39.85 -35.47
CA ASN A 59 10.84 -39.73 -34.68
C ASN A 59 11.30 -38.26 -34.67
N GLY A 60 11.52 -37.68 -33.48
CA GLY A 60 11.83 -36.25 -33.29
C GLY A 60 13.06 -35.74 -34.07
N ILE A 61 13.13 -34.41 -34.21
CA ILE A 61 14.21 -33.67 -34.88
C ILE A 61 15.28 -33.28 -33.84
N ASN A 62 16.51 -33.75 -34.00
CA ASN A 62 17.63 -33.39 -33.13
C ASN A 62 18.70 -32.66 -33.94
N PHE A 63 18.92 -31.37 -33.63
CA PHE A 63 19.96 -30.56 -34.28
C PHE A 63 21.31 -30.57 -33.53
N GLY A 64 21.40 -31.19 -32.35
CA GLY A 64 22.64 -31.23 -31.57
C GLY A 64 23.20 -29.84 -31.21
N LYS A 65 24.54 -29.72 -31.15
CA LYS A 65 25.25 -28.44 -31.03
C LYS A 65 25.32 -27.77 -32.39
N THR A 66 24.72 -26.59 -32.51
CA THR A 66 24.60 -25.86 -33.77
C THR A 66 25.28 -24.50 -33.69
N CYS A 67 26.40 -24.34 -34.41
CA CYS A 67 26.94 -23.03 -34.83
C CYS A 67 26.34 -22.70 -36.21
N VAL A 68 25.30 -21.88 -36.24
CA VAL A 68 24.47 -21.66 -37.43
C VAL A 68 24.36 -20.15 -37.70
N ASP A 69 25.02 -19.65 -38.75
CA ASP A 69 25.04 -18.21 -39.03
C ASP A 69 23.62 -17.63 -39.23
N SER A 70 22.71 -18.41 -39.84
CA SER A 70 21.24 -18.24 -39.81
C SER A 70 20.56 -19.46 -40.45
N PHE A 71 19.54 -20.05 -39.79
CA PHE A 71 18.74 -21.15 -40.34
C PHE A 71 17.26 -20.90 -40.14
N LYS A 72 16.50 -21.01 -41.24
CA LYS A 72 15.05 -20.81 -41.26
C LYS A 72 14.35 -22.12 -41.62
N LEU A 73 13.58 -22.67 -40.68
CA LEU A 73 12.76 -23.85 -40.90
C LEU A 73 11.34 -23.40 -41.26
N GLN A 74 10.89 -23.65 -42.49
CA GLN A 74 9.56 -23.24 -42.99
C GLN A 74 8.66 -24.46 -43.22
N TYR A 75 7.95 -24.90 -42.17
CA TYR A 75 7.14 -26.13 -42.20
C TYR A 75 5.81 -26.00 -41.45
N LEU A 76 4.78 -26.68 -41.97
CA LEU A 76 3.68 -27.17 -41.12
C LEU A 76 4.18 -28.48 -40.48
N ILE A 77 4.61 -28.42 -39.23
CA ILE A 77 5.06 -29.61 -38.47
C ILE A 77 3.89 -30.12 -37.65
N GLN A 78 3.42 -31.34 -37.93
CA GLN A 78 2.46 -32.06 -37.10
C GLN A 78 3.13 -33.32 -36.57
N LEU A 79 3.37 -33.37 -35.26
CA LEU A 79 3.99 -34.51 -34.59
C LEU A 79 3.01 -35.14 -33.62
N TYR A 80 2.79 -36.44 -33.80
CA TYR A 80 1.94 -37.25 -32.93
C TYR A 80 2.82 -38.28 -32.22
N THR A 81 2.64 -38.41 -30.91
CA THR A 81 3.15 -39.55 -30.12
C THR A 81 4.68 -39.76 -30.12
N SER A 82 5.46 -38.69 -30.28
CA SER A 82 6.93 -38.81 -30.25
C SER A 82 7.41 -39.03 -28.80
N GLN A 83 8.07 -40.15 -28.54
CA GLN A 83 8.60 -40.50 -27.23
C GLN A 83 10.13 -40.57 -27.29
N SER A 84 10.79 -39.81 -26.42
CA SER A 84 12.23 -39.92 -26.22
C SER A 84 12.55 -40.26 -24.77
N GLY A 85 13.58 -41.10 -24.56
CA GLY A 85 14.23 -41.26 -23.26
C GLY A 85 15.23 -40.13 -22.93
N SER A 86 15.31 -39.10 -23.79
CA SER A 86 16.19 -37.93 -23.64
C SER A 86 15.39 -36.62 -23.65
N TYR A 87 16.10 -35.49 -23.70
CA TYR A 87 15.56 -34.14 -23.84
C TYR A 87 14.74 -33.96 -25.13
N GLY A 88 13.63 -33.22 -25.07
CA GLY A 88 12.89 -32.80 -26.26
C GLY A 88 12.28 -33.98 -27.01
N GLY A 89 11.07 -34.43 -26.63
CA GLY A 89 10.45 -35.60 -27.26
C GLY A 89 10.22 -35.45 -28.77
N ALA A 90 10.21 -34.22 -29.28
CA ALA A 90 10.05 -33.88 -30.69
C ALA A 90 11.20 -33.02 -31.24
N PHE A 91 11.79 -32.12 -30.44
CA PHE A 91 12.78 -31.17 -30.91
C PHE A 91 13.83 -30.89 -29.84
N TYR A 92 15.11 -31.02 -30.22
CA TYR A 92 16.25 -30.62 -29.40
C TYR A 92 17.21 -29.73 -30.18
N SER A 93 17.65 -28.62 -29.59
CA SER A 93 18.71 -27.78 -30.15
C SER A 93 19.55 -27.07 -29.08
N GLN A 94 20.83 -26.85 -29.37
CA GLN A 94 21.70 -25.94 -28.63
C GLN A 94 22.25 -24.86 -29.57
N LEU A 95 21.95 -23.61 -29.26
CA LEU A 95 22.42 -22.42 -29.96
C LEU A 95 23.63 -21.84 -29.22
N GLU A 96 24.75 -21.70 -29.92
CA GLU A 96 25.98 -21.06 -29.42
C GLU A 96 26.14 -19.64 -30.00
N SER A 97 27.25 -18.95 -29.68
CA SER A 97 27.49 -17.57 -30.13
C SER A 97 27.36 -17.42 -31.66
N GLY A 98 26.59 -16.42 -32.07
CA GLY A 98 26.24 -16.14 -33.46
C GLY A 98 25.09 -16.98 -34.03
N SER A 99 24.62 -18.01 -33.31
CA SER A 99 23.61 -18.93 -33.83
C SER A 99 22.22 -18.32 -33.90
N LYS A 100 21.60 -18.31 -35.09
CA LYS A 100 20.21 -17.87 -35.27
C LYS A 100 19.34 -18.96 -35.85
N LEU A 101 18.31 -19.35 -35.09
CA LEU A 101 17.31 -20.31 -35.50
C LEU A 101 15.94 -19.65 -35.58
N THR A 102 15.32 -19.67 -36.75
CA THR A 102 13.96 -19.21 -36.98
C THR A 102 13.06 -20.38 -37.36
N ILE A 103 11.99 -20.58 -36.60
CA ILE A 103 10.92 -21.52 -36.89
C ILE A 103 9.73 -20.70 -37.41
N CYS A 104 9.39 -20.94 -38.67
CA CYS A 104 8.27 -20.32 -39.36
C CYS A 104 7.34 -21.39 -39.95
N GLY A 105 6.06 -21.09 -40.02
CA GLY A 105 4.98 -22.04 -40.23
C GLY A 105 4.34 -22.52 -38.92
N SER A 106 3.02 -22.69 -38.96
CA SER A 106 2.28 -23.14 -37.78
C SER A 106 2.65 -24.59 -37.42
N CYS A 107 2.97 -24.84 -36.16
CA CYS A 107 3.39 -26.17 -35.69
C CYS A 107 2.43 -26.70 -34.61
N SER A 108 2.16 -28.01 -34.63
CA SER A 108 1.39 -28.70 -33.59
C SER A 108 2.13 -29.93 -33.08
N PHE A 109 2.26 -30.01 -31.77
CA PHE A 109 2.88 -31.11 -31.04
C PHE A 109 1.81 -31.77 -30.18
N THR A 110 1.55 -33.05 -30.41
CA THR A 110 0.46 -33.77 -29.74
C THR A 110 0.99 -35.08 -29.16
N ASP A 111 0.74 -35.30 -27.87
CA ASP A 111 1.16 -36.49 -27.12
C ASP A 111 2.69 -36.74 -27.12
N CYS A 112 3.50 -35.69 -27.29
CA CYS A 112 4.97 -35.75 -27.22
C CYS A 112 5.46 -35.94 -25.77
N LYS A 113 6.42 -36.84 -25.54
CA LYS A 113 6.91 -37.17 -24.20
C LYS A 113 8.44 -37.25 -24.12
N ALA A 114 8.98 -36.69 -23.05
CA ALA A 114 10.37 -36.87 -22.62
C ALA A 114 10.40 -37.56 -21.25
N LEU A 115 10.67 -38.87 -21.23
CA LEU A 115 10.60 -39.69 -20.00
C LEU A 115 11.78 -39.39 -19.08
N GLY A 116 11.52 -38.84 -17.88
CA GLY A 116 12.57 -38.52 -16.90
C GLY A 116 13.49 -37.36 -17.32
N SER A 117 13.03 -36.50 -18.24
CA SER A 117 13.85 -35.44 -18.84
C SER A 117 13.03 -34.15 -19.05
N GLN A 118 13.58 -33.18 -19.79
CA GLN A 118 13.09 -31.83 -19.95
C GLN A 118 12.49 -31.62 -21.34
N GLY A 119 11.40 -30.85 -21.42
CA GLY A 119 10.77 -30.44 -22.66
C GLY A 119 10.04 -31.59 -23.34
N GLY A 120 8.77 -31.83 -23.00
CA GLY A 120 8.05 -32.99 -23.52
C GLY A 120 7.99 -33.03 -25.05
N ALA A 121 7.86 -31.88 -25.70
CA ALA A 121 8.06 -31.74 -27.15
C ALA A 121 9.38 -31.02 -27.46
N ILE A 122 9.58 -29.81 -26.95
CA ILE A 122 10.72 -28.95 -27.33
C ILE A 122 11.67 -28.75 -26.15
N TYR A 123 12.96 -28.96 -26.39
CA TYR A 123 14.04 -28.56 -25.50
C TYR A 123 15.07 -27.71 -26.24
N VAL A 124 15.35 -26.50 -25.76
CA VAL A 124 16.38 -25.63 -26.37
C VAL A 124 17.31 -25.04 -25.33
N ILE A 125 18.62 -25.05 -25.62
CA ILE A 125 19.64 -24.28 -24.90
C ILE A 125 20.06 -23.10 -25.77
N ILE A 126 20.12 -21.90 -25.19
CA ILE A 126 20.51 -20.67 -25.87
C ILE A 126 21.65 -20.02 -25.08
N ASP A 127 22.84 -19.98 -25.69
CA ASP A 127 24.08 -19.51 -25.06
C ASP A 127 24.96 -18.73 -26.05
N GLY A 128 25.59 -17.66 -25.57
CA GLY A 128 26.56 -16.87 -26.31
C GLY A 128 25.98 -15.64 -27.01
N THR A 129 26.86 -14.69 -27.32
CA THR A 129 26.50 -13.41 -27.94
C THR A 129 25.80 -13.61 -29.28
N ASN A 130 24.74 -12.83 -29.55
CA ASN A 130 23.93 -12.90 -30.77
C ASN A 130 23.27 -14.27 -31.03
N SER A 131 23.16 -15.15 -30.02
CA SER A 131 22.39 -16.39 -30.13
C SER A 131 20.89 -16.08 -30.01
N GLN A 132 20.10 -16.50 -31.00
CA GLN A 132 18.70 -16.12 -31.12
C GLN A 132 17.82 -17.28 -31.59
N LEU A 133 16.75 -17.55 -30.84
CA LEU A 133 15.63 -18.39 -31.28
C LEU A 133 14.44 -17.49 -31.62
N THR A 134 13.81 -17.71 -32.77
CA THR A 134 12.62 -16.96 -33.19
C THR A 134 11.54 -17.89 -33.68
N PHE A 135 10.32 -17.68 -33.18
CA PHE A 135 9.11 -18.33 -33.66
C PHE A 135 8.18 -17.25 -34.24
N GLU A 136 7.90 -17.33 -35.54
CA GLU A 136 7.13 -16.30 -36.27
C GLU A 136 5.61 -16.56 -36.27
N ASP A 137 5.20 -17.83 -36.22
CA ASP A 137 3.82 -18.27 -36.47
C ASP A 137 3.19 -18.99 -35.26
N SER A 138 1.97 -19.52 -35.42
CA SER A 138 1.20 -20.11 -34.32
C SER A 138 1.67 -21.51 -33.95
N ILE A 139 1.79 -21.80 -32.65
CA ILE A 139 2.28 -23.08 -32.15
C ILE A 139 1.35 -23.67 -31.10
N SER A 140 1.03 -24.95 -31.21
CA SER A 140 0.22 -25.69 -30.23
C SER A 140 0.93 -26.91 -29.66
N PHE A 141 0.76 -27.13 -28.37
CA PHE A 141 1.14 -28.31 -27.62
C PHE A 141 -0.12 -28.90 -27.00
N GLU A 142 -0.39 -30.18 -27.23
CA GLU A 142 -1.54 -30.88 -26.66
C GLU A 142 -1.12 -32.20 -26.01
N ARG A 143 -1.43 -32.38 -24.72
CA ARG A 143 -1.12 -33.60 -23.94
C ARG A 143 0.36 -34.00 -23.93
N CYS A 144 1.27 -33.04 -24.11
CA CYS A 144 2.70 -33.28 -23.99
C CYS A 144 3.12 -33.47 -22.52
N SER A 145 4.17 -34.26 -22.25
CA SER A 145 4.62 -34.50 -20.88
C SER A 145 6.14 -34.67 -20.69
N SER A 146 6.67 -34.18 -19.56
CA SER A 146 8.08 -34.38 -19.16
C SER A 146 8.26 -34.18 -17.64
N ASP A 147 9.49 -34.14 -17.12
CA ASP A 147 9.74 -33.73 -15.73
C ASP A 147 9.74 -32.20 -15.57
N TYR A 148 10.21 -31.49 -16.60
CA TYR A 148 10.31 -30.03 -16.62
C TYR A 148 9.83 -29.47 -17.96
N GLY A 149 8.77 -28.66 -17.97
CA GLY A 149 8.25 -28.06 -19.19
C GLY A 149 7.51 -29.07 -20.06
N GLY A 150 6.30 -29.47 -19.64
CA GLY A 150 5.55 -30.58 -20.25
C GLY A 150 5.38 -30.48 -21.77
N GLY A 151 5.19 -29.28 -22.31
CA GLY A 151 5.32 -29.01 -23.75
C GLY A 151 6.72 -28.56 -24.14
N MET A 152 7.25 -27.56 -23.43
CA MET A 152 8.50 -26.91 -23.82
C MET A 152 9.38 -26.54 -22.64
N PHE A 153 10.69 -26.77 -22.78
CA PHE A 153 11.72 -26.31 -21.87
C PHE A 153 12.76 -25.45 -22.59
N LEU A 154 13.03 -24.28 -22.04
CA LEU A 154 14.01 -23.33 -22.57
C LEU A 154 15.06 -22.99 -21.51
N ASN A 155 16.33 -23.18 -21.85
CA ASN A 155 17.47 -22.92 -20.99
C ASN A 155 18.33 -21.80 -21.54
N PHE A 156 18.34 -20.65 -20.85
CA PHE A 156 19.14 -19.50 -21.22
C PHE A 156 20.39 -19.42 -20.33
N GLN A 157 21.54 -19.35 -20.98
CA GLN A 157 22.82 -19.04 -20.36
C GLN A 157 23.13 -17.56 -20.58
N ILE A 158 24.32 -17.17 -21.05
CA ILE A 158 24.70 -15.75 -21.15
C ILE A 158 24.34 -15.22 -22.55
N TYR A 159 23.77 -14.02 -22.64
CA TYR A 159 23.42 -13.33 -23.90
C TYR A 159 22.35 -13.97 -24.79
N GLY A 160 21.68 -15.03 -24.33
CA GLY A 160 20.67 -15.74 -25.12
C GLY A 160 19.40 -14.91 -25.36
N GLN A 161 18.87 -14.98 -26.57
CA GLN A 161 17.68 -14.23 -26.99
C GLN A 161 16.59 -15.15 -27.52
N ILE A 162 15.34 -14.86 -27.17
CA ILE A 162 14.18 -15.52 -27.76
C ILE A 162 13.10 -14.51 -28.16
N VAL A 163 12.47 -14.76 -29.30
CA VAL A 163 11.25 -14.07 -29.73
C VAL A 163 10.17 -15.10 -30.03
N MET A 164 9.08 -15.07 -29.26
CA MET A 164 7.89 -15.89 -29.46
C MET A 164 6.74 -14.98 -29.89
N ALA A 165 6.50 -14.92 -31.21
CA ALA A 165 5.37 -14.20 -31.81
C ALA A 165 4.23 -15.17 -32.17
N GLY A 166 3.11 -14.65 -32.68
CA GLY A 166 1.97 -15.48 -33.09
C GLY A 166 1.07 -15.94 -31.93
N SER A 167 0.27 -16.98 -32.16
CA SER A 167 -0.63 -17.54 -31.13
C SER A 167 -0.06 -18.85 -30.57
N TRP A 168 -0.07 -18.99 -29.26
CA TRP A 168 0.48 -20.16 -28.58
C TRP A 168 -0.58 -20.84 -27.73
N LEU A 169 -0.70 -22.15 -27.85
CA LEU A 169 -1.60 -22.97 -27.04
C LEU A 169 -0.83 -24.10 -26.38
N PHE A 170 -0.88 -24.18 -25.06
CA PHE A 170 -0.47 -25.32 -24.26
C PHE A 170 -1.73 -25.91 -23.63
N LYS A 171 -2.16 -27.07 -24.11
CA LYS A 171 -3.42 -27.69 -23.70
C LYS A 171 -3.16 -29.06 -23.08
N ASP A 172 -3.64 -29.26 -21.86
CA ASP A 172 -3.55 -30.51 -21.11
C ASP A 172 -2.11 -31.05 -21.00
N CYS A 173 -1.10 -30.17 -21.10
CA CYS A 173 0.30 -30.51 -20.92
C CYS A 173 0.61 -30.77 -19.43
N THR A 174 1.50 -31.73 -19.16
CA THR A 174 1.82 -32.13 -17.79
C THR A 174 3.30 -32.20 -17.51
N SER A 175 3.70 -31.80 -16.31
CA SER A 175 5.09 -31.95 -15.85
C SER A 175 5.13 -32.60 -14.47
N THR A 176 6.07 -33.51 -14.21
CA THR A 176 6.16 -34.11 -12.86
C THR A 176 6.71 -33.13 -11.82
N LEU A 177 7.54 -32.16 -12.25
CA LEU A 177 8.17 -31.16 -11.37
C LEU A 177 7.70 -29.73 -11.71
N LEU A 178 8.27 -29.07 -12.71
CA LEU A 178 8.06 -27.63 -12.95
C LEU A 178 7.49 -27.34 -14.34
N GLY A 179 6.51 -26.45 -14.42
CA GLY A 179 6.00 -25.92 -15.69
C GLY A 179 5.20 -26.94 -16.50
N GLY A 180 3.92 -27.12 -16.18
CA GLY A 180 3.09 -28.13 -16.86
C GLY A 180 3.01 -27.93 -18.38
N GLY A 181 2.91 -26.68 -18.85
CA GLY A 181 3.04 -26.34 -20.27
C GLY A 181 4.47 -25.97 -20.66
N CYS A 182 5.06 -24.99 -19.98
CA CYS A 182 6.37 -24.47 -20.33
C CYS A 182 7.23 -24.14 -19.09
N TYR A 183 8.53 -24.37 -19.20
CA TYR A 183 9.50 -23.89 -18.23
C TYR A 183 10.64 -23.15 -18.91
N ILE A 184 10.80 -21.88 -18.55
CA ILE A 184 11.91 -21.00 -18.94
C ILE A 184 12.85 -20.85 -17.75
N TYR A 185 14.10 -21.28 -17.93
CA TYR A 185 15.15 -21.18 -16.94
C TYR A 185 16.31 -20.34 -17.48
N ALA A 186 16.55 -19.17 -16.88
CA ALA A 186 17.61 -18.25 -17.27
C ALA A 186 18.62 -18.06 -16.14
N THR A 187 19.82 -18.58 -16.33
CA THR A 187 20.91 -18.54 -15.34
C THR A 187 21.99 -17.51 -15.66
N GLY A 188 22.18 -17.15 -16.93
CA GLY A 188 23.19 -16.17 -17.33
C GLY A 188 22.67 -14.74 -17.38
N SER A 189 23.62 -13.80 -17.46
CA SER A 189 23.33 -12.37 -17.58
C SER A 189 23.02 -11.97 -19.03
N THR A 190 22.32 -10.84 -19.18
CA THR A 190 22.02 -10.19 -20.46
C THR A 190 21.14 -11.05 -21.38
N THR A 191 20.26 -11.85 -20.80
CA THR A 191 19.24 -12.60 -21.55
C THR A 191 18.11 -11.67 -22.01
N ASP A 192 17.52 -11.95 -23.16
CA ASP A 192 16.35 -11.21 -23.67
C ASP A 192 15.23 -12.18 -24.05
N ILE A 193 14.16 -12.18 -23.26
CA ILE A 193 13.02 -13.09 -23.40
C ILE A 193 11.80 -12.29 -23.84
N GLN A 194 11.45 -12.41 -25.12
CA GLN A 194 10.32 -11.68 -25.71
C GLN A 194 9.14 -12.62 -26.01
N LEU A 195 8.18 -12.67 -25.08
CA LEU A 195 6.92 -13.42 -25.18
C LEU A 195 5.83 -12.49 -25.74
N LEU A 196 5.94 -12.20 -27.04
CA LEU A 196 5.15 -11.16 -27.72
C LEU A 196 3.80 -11.67 -28.26
N GLY A 197 3.66 -12.99 -28.38
CA GLY A 197 2.44 -13.65 -28.84
C GLY A 197 1.29 -13.64 -27.82
N ASN A 198 0.17 -14.22 -28.24
CA ASN A 198 -0.95 -14.54 -27.34
C ASN A 198 -0.74 -15.94 -26.75
N MET A 199 -0.30 -16.01 -25.50
CA MET A 199 0.06 -17.27 -24.83
C MET A 199 -1.11 -17.85 -24.03
N GLN A 200 -1.58 -19.04 -24.37
CA GLN A 200 -2.70 -19.68 -23.70
C GLN A 200 -2.29 -21.01 -23.06
N PHE A 201 -2.51 -21.15 -21.75
CA PHE A 201 -2.30 -22.38 -20.99
C PHE A 201 -3.65 -22.88 -20.48
N GLN A 202 -4.05 -24.07 -20.90
CA GLN A 202 -5.38 -24.64 -20.64
C GLN A 202 -5.24 -26.04 -20.06
N GLY A 203 -5.76 -26.27 -18.85
CA GLY A 203 -5.76 -27.61 -18.24
C GLY A 203 -4.36 -28.15 -17.89
N CYS A 204 -3.31 -27.34 -17.96
CA CYS A 204 -1.95 -27.79 -17.67
C CYS A 204 -1.75 -28.11 -16.17
N ASN A 205 -0.90 -29.10 -15.88
CA ASN A 205 -0.70 -29.59 -14.52
C ASN A 205 0.79 -29.84 -14.20
N SER A 206 1.24 -29.49 -13.00
CA SER A 206 2.59 -29.83 -12.52
C SER A 206 2.70 -29.85 -10.99
N SER A 207 3.87 -30.22 -10.44
CA SER A 207 4.11 -29.99 -9.01
C SER A 207 4.21 -28.49 -8.71
N GLU A 208 4.92 -27.71 -9.52
CA GLU A 208 4.96 -26.25 -9.39
C GLU A 208 4.82 -25.55 -10.76
N GLY A 209 4.03 -24.48 -10.82
CA GLY A 209 3.72 -23.74 -12.05
C GLY A 209 2.90 -24.54 -13.04
N GLY A 210 1.59 -24.69 -12.79
CA GLY A 210 0.74 -25.60 -13.56
C GLY A 210 0.77 -25.33 -15.06
N GLY A 211 0.81 -24.06 -15.48
CA GLY A 211 1.00 -23.66 -16.89
C GLY A 211 2.44 -23.32 -17.22
N LEU A 212 2.99 -22.30 -16.53
CA LEU A 212 4.28 -21.70 -16.87
C LEU A 212 5.15 -21.54 -15.62
N VAL A 213 6.46 -21.72 -15.79
CA VAL A 213 7.48 -21.28 -14.83
C VAL A 213 8.48 -20.39 -15.57
N ILE A 214 8.77 -19.22 -15.02
CA ILE A 214 9.91 -18.38 -15.41
C ILE A 214 10.79 -18.18 -14.18
N LYS A 215 12.05 -18.62 -14.29
CA LYS A 215 13.07 -18.40 -13.26
C LYS A 215 14.28 -17.70 -13.87
N CYS A 216 14.58 -16.51 -13.37
CA CYS A 216 15.69 -15.67 -13.82
C CYS A 216 16.61 -15.35 -12.63
N GLN A 217 17.87 -15.79 -12.71
CA GLN A 217 18.82 -15.66 -11.61
C GLN A 217 19.65 -14.37 -11.67
N LEU A 218 19.93 -13.88 -12.88
CA LEU A 218 20.79 -12.71 -13.13
C LEU A 218 20.11 -11.72 -14.08
N TYR A 219 20.78 -10.61 -14.35
CA TYR A 219 20.34 -9.54 -15.25
C TYR A 219 19.74 -10.08 -16.55
N GLY A 220 18.52 -9.66 -16.87
CA GLY A 220 17.82 -10.07 -18.08
C GLY A 220 16.63 -9.18 -18.36
N GLN A 221 16.20 -9.14 -19.61
CA GLN A 221 14.98 -8.46 -20.04
C GLN A 221 13.91 -9.50 -20.30
N ILE A 222 12.70 -9.29 -19.76
CA ILE A 222 11.54 -10.12 -20.05
C ILE A 222 10.43 -9.20 -20.52
N THR A 223 9.94 -9.41 -21.73
CA THR A 223 8.77 -8.69 -22.26
C THR A 223 7.64 -9.67 -22.47
N ILE A 224 6.49 -9.40 -21.86
CA ILE A 224 5.28 -10.20 -21.97
C ILE A 224 4.18 -9.32 -22.56
N ASN A 225 3.60 -9.77 -23.68
CA ASN A 225 2.45 -9.09 -24.27
C ASN A 225 1.14 -9.55 -23.61
N GLN A 226 0.65 -10.75 -23.94
CA GLN A 226 -0.62 -11.25 -23.42
C GLN A 226 -0.50 -12.71 -23.02
N MET A 227 -1.09 -13.07 -21.87
CA MET A 227 -1.17 -14.46 -21.43
C MET A 227 -2.52 -14.80 -20.77
N SER A 228 -2.96 -16.05 -20.92
CA SER A 228 -4.11 -16.59 -20.19
C SER A 228 -3.83 -17.97 -19.63
N PHE A 229 -4.22 -18.20 -18.38
CA PHE A 229 -4.16 -19.48 -17.69
C PHE A 229 -5.58 -19.89 -17.31
N THR A 230 -6.02 -21.07 -17.73
CA THR A 230 -7.38 -21.56 -17.48
C THR A 230 -7.35 -22.99 -16.99
N ASN A 231 -7.98 -23.26 -15.85
CA ASN A 231 -8.03 -24.59 -15.24
C ASN A 231 -6.64 -25.23 -14.99
N CYS A 232 -5.58 -24.44 -14.85
CA CYS A 232 -4.24 -24.94 -14.53
C CYS A 232 -4.13 -25.31 -13.06
N ASN A 233 -3.41 -26.39 -12.76
CA ASN A 233 -3.31 -26.93 -11.40
C ASN A 233 -1.86 -27.21 -10.99
N SER A 234 -1.53 -26.98 -9.72
CA SER A 234 -0.25 -27.41 -9.14
C SER A 234 -0.26 -27.51 -7.60
N ASN A 235 0.90 -27.80 -7.00
CA ASN A 235 1.17 -27.69 -5.56
C ASN A 235 1.81 -26.34 -5.16
N ALA A 236 2.28 -25.54 -6.13
CA ALA A 236 2.66 -24.13 -5.94
C ALA A 236 2.50 -23.37 -7.27
N GLY A 237 1.87 -22.19 -7.26
CA GLY A 237 1.60 -21.39 -8.46
C GLY A 237 0.71 -22.13 -9.47
N GLY A 238 -0.61 -22.16 -9.24
CA GLY A 238 -1.52 -23.00 -10.01
C GLY A 238 -1.48 -22.74 -11.53
N GLY A 239 -1.33 -21.48 -11.95
CA GLY A 239 -1.08 -21.11 -13.34
C GLY A 239 0.39 -20.81 -13.62
N PHE A 240 0.98 -19.89 -12.85
CA PHE A 240 2.27 -19.28 -13.19
C PHE A 240 3.18 -19.14 -11.97
N ILE A 241 4.46 -19.48 -12.13
CA ILE A 241 5.53 -19.12 -11.19
C ILE A 241 6.48 -18.13 -11.84
N THR A 242 6.80 -17.07 -11.10
CA THR A 242 7.83 -16.09 -11.46
C THR A 242 8.83 -15.96 -10.31
N GLN A 243 10.10 -16.26 -10.57
CA GLN A 243 11.19 -16.11 -9.61
C GLN A 243 12.28 -15.23 -10.19
N LEU A 244 12.47 -14.04 -9.61
CA LEU A 244 13.45 -13.04 -10.04
C LEU A 244 14.45 -12.79 -8.91
N GLN A 245 15.73 -13.12 -9.15
CA GLN A 245 16.75 -13.08 -8.09
C GLN A 245 17.67 -11.86 -8.18
N SER A 246 18.00 -11.36 -9.37
CA SER A 246 18.88 -10.19 -9.51
C SER A 246 18.71 -9.52 -10.87
N GLY A 247 18.68 -8.17 -10.90
CA GLY A 247 18.91 -7.36 -12.10
C GLY A 247 17.90 -7.50 -13.24
N THR A 248 16.84 -8.27 -13.07
CA THR A 248 15.87 -8.54 -14.13
C THR A 248 14.92 -7.37 -14.31
N GLN A 249 14.69 -6.96 -15.55
CA GLN A 249 13.65 -6.00 -15.91
C GLN A 249 12.54 -6.76 -16.63
N MET A 250 11.38 -6.86 -16.00
CA MET A 250 10.18 -7.47 -16.56
C MET A 250 9.20 -6.37 -16.97
N THR A 251 8.72 -6.40 -18.21
CA THR A 251 7.67 -5.52 -18.70
C THR A 251 6.47 -6.35 -19.17
N ILE A 252 5.29 -6.04 -18.62
CA ILE A 252 4.01 -6.63 -19.02
C ILE A 252 3.20 -5.54 -19.73
N THR A 253 2.99 -5.69 -21.04
CA THR A 253 2.37 -4.66 -21.89
C THR A 253 0.88 -4.87 -22.12
N GLY A 254 0.42 -6.11 -22.10
CA GLY A 254 -0.99 -6.47 -22.28
C GLY A 254 -1.56 -7.21 -21.07
N LYS A 255 -2.68 -7.90 -21.31
CA LYS A 255 -3.45 -8.54 -20.24
C LYS A 255 -2.86 -9.90 -19.85
N ILE A 256 -2.74 -10.16 -18.55
CA ILE A 256 -2.52 -11.50 -18.00
C ILE A 256 -3.74 -11.91 -17.21
N SER A 257 -4.37 -13.01 -17.58
CA SER A 257 -5.58 -13.52 -16.91
C SER A 257 -5.40 -14.94 -16.36
N PHE A 258 -5.90 -15.16 -15.15
CA PHE A 258 -5.99 -16.45 -14.49
C PHE A 258 -7.45 -16.75 -14.21
N ASP A 259 -7.97 -17.86 -14.72
CA ASP A 259 -9.35 -18.29 -14.50
C ASP A 259 -9.40 -19.73 -14.01
N ASN A 260 -9.97 -19.91 -12.82
CA ASN A 260 -10.14 -21.21 -12.18
C ASN A 260 -8.83 -22.00 -12.04
N CYS A 261 -7.71 -21.31 -11.87
CA CYS A 261 -6.42 -21.92 -11.54
C CYS A 261 -6.36 -22.31 -10.06
N ARG A 262 -5.77 -23.48 -9.75
CA ARG A 262 -5.80 -24.02 -8.39
C ARG A 262 -4.44 -24.51 -7.92
N CYS A 263 -4.16 -24.26 -6.65
CA CYS A 263 -3.05 -24.84 -5.93
C CYS A 263 -3.60 -25.74 -4.80
N GLN A 264 -3.42 -27.06 -4.88
CA GLN A 264 -4.10 -27.99 -3.97
C GLN A 264 -3.57 -27.92 -2.53
N THR A 265 -2.25 -27.84 -2.38
CA THR A 265 -1.56 -28.04 -1.10
C THR A 265 -0.61 -26.90 -0.73
N GLY A 266 -0.50 -25.87 -1.55
CA GLY A 266 0.48 -24.80 -1.34
C GLY A 266 -0.01 -23.43 -1.77
N TYR A 267 0.86 -22.67 -2.42
CA TYR A 267 0.78 -21.21 -2.46
C TYR A 267 0.41 -20.67 -3.84
N GLY A 268 -0.46 -19.66 -3.91
CA GLY A 268 -0.76 -18.91 -5.14
C GLY A 268 -1.61 -19.70 -6.13
N GLY A 269 -2.94 -19.52 -6.09
CA GLY A 269 -3.83 -20.32 -6.94
C GLY A 269 -3.71 -19.94 -8.41
N GLY A 270 -3.58 -18.65 -8.71
CA GLY A 270 -3.19 -18.17 -10.04
C GLY A 270 -1.67 -18.09 -10.19
N GLN A 271 -1.02 -17.32 -9.32
CA GLN A 271 0.40 -17.00 -9.44
C GLN A 271 1.17 -17.10 -8.12
N TYR A 272 2.41 -17.59 -8.19
CA TYR A 272 3.44 -17.42 -7.16
C TYR A 272 4.55 -16.51 -7.69
N LEU A 273 4.88 -15.47 -6.92
CA LEU A 273 5.89 -14.48 -7.25
C LEU A 273 6.94 -14.36 -6.15
N LEU A 274 8.21 -14.41 -6.53
CA LEU A 274 9.36 -14.19 -5.65
C LEU A 274 10.29 -13.13 -6.25
N ILE A 275 10.60 -12.09 -5.45
CA ILE A 275 11.48 -10.97 -5.81
C ILE A 275 12.50 -10.76 -4.68
N GLU A 276 13.78 -10.93 -4.97
CA GLU A 276 14.85 -11.03 -3.95
C GLU A 276 15.95 -9.96 -4.03
N ASP A 277 15.77 -8.93 -4.87
CA ASP A 277 16.80 -7.91 -5.06
C ASP A 277 16.24 -6.54 -5.49
N SER A 278 16.89 -5.49 -5.00
CA SER A 278 16.51 -4.09 -5.23
C SER A 278 16.66 -3.60 -6.67
N THR A 279 17.46 -4.28 -7.50
CA THR A 279 17.69 -3.88 -8.90
C THR A 279 16.64 -4.46 -9.85
N ILE A 280 15.77 -5.34 -9.37
CA ILE A 280 14.67 -5.90 -10.15
C ILE A 280 13.61 -4.82 -10.38
N GLN A 281 13.17 -4.71 -11.63
CA GLN A 281 12.09 -3.79 -12.02
C GLN A 281 10.99 -4.58 -12.71
N ILE A 282 9.77 -4.52 -12.16
CA ILE A 282 8.58 -5.09 -12.80
C ILE A 282 7.68 -3.91 -13.20
N ASN A 283 7.53 -3.69 -14.50
CA ASN A 283 6.67 -2.65 -15.04
C ASN A 283 5.42 -3.27 -15.67
N ILE A 284 4.27 -3.03 -15.05
CA ILE A 284 2.97 -3.52 -15.51
C ILE A 284 2.20 -2.36 -16.10
N THR A 285 2.18 -2.28 -17.44
CA THR A 285 1.39 -1.27 -18.18
C THR A 285 0.05 -1.82 -18.68
N GLY A 286 -0.06 -3.15 -18.74
CA GLY A 286 -1.29 -3.87 -19.05
C GLY A 286 -2.23 -4.05 -17.85
N GLU A 287 -2.98 -5.16 -17.84
CA GLU A 287 -3.99 -5.50 -16.81
C GLU A 287 -3.71 -6.89 -16.24
N LEU A 288 -3.87 -7.05 -14.92
CA LEU A 288 -3.87 -8.36 -14.29
C LEU A 288 -5.29 -8.75 -13.87
N GLU A 289 -5.71 -9.98 -14.17
CA GLU A 289 -7.02 -10.49 -13.81
C GLU A 289 -6.92 -11.88 -13.18
N PHE A 290 -7.45 -12.03 -11.97
CA PHE A 290 -7.55 -13.30 -11.25
C PHE A 290 -9.01 -13.58 -10.94
N LYS A 291 -9.52 -14.70 -11.45
CA LYS A 291 -10.91 -15.12 -11.29
C LYS A 291 -11.00 -16.54 -10.77
N GLN A 292 -11.76 -16.74 -9.70
CA GLN A 292 -12.10 -18.07 -9.18
C GLN A 292 -10.88 -18.92 -8.86
N CYS A 293 -9.73 -18.29 -8.60
CA CYS A 293 -8.50 -19.00 -8.28
C CYS A 293 -8.51 -19.44 -6.81
N SER A 294 -7.91 -20.58 -6.51
CA SER A 294 -7.90 -21.12 -5.15
C SER A 294 -6.56 -21.69 -4.70
N ALA A 295 -6.15 -21.43 -3.45
CA ALA A 295 -4.92 -21.98 -2.86
C ALA A 295 -4.99 -22.09 -1.34
N GLN A 296 -3.96 -22.63 -0.68
CA GLN A 296 -3.85 -22.52 0.78
C GLN A 296 -3.57 -21.07 1.20
N PHE A 297 -2.68 -20.37 0.49
CA PHE A 297 -2.34 -18.97 0.73
C PHE A 297 -2.39 -18.19 -0.58
N GLY A 298 -3.11 -17.06 -0.60
CA GLY A 298 -3.22 -16.22 -1.80
C GLY A 298 -3.99 -16.91 -2.92
N GLY A 299 -5.32 -16.85 -2.87
CA GLY A 299 -6.15 -17.58 -3.83
C GLY A 299 -5.87 -17.17 -5.27
N GLY A 300 -5.70 -15.88 -5.53
CA GLY A 300 -5.19 -15.37 -6.81
C GLY A 300 -3.66 -15.35 -6.86
N LEU A 301 -3.04 -14.61 -5.96
CA LEU A 301 -1.60 -14.33 -5.98
C LEU A 301 -0.99 -14.52 -4.59
N ILE A 302 0.18 -15.16 -4.56
CA ILE A 302 1.12 -15.03 -3.46
C ILE A 302 2.38 -14.32 -3.91
N ALA A 303 2.86 -13.37 -3.11
CA ALA A 303 4.11 -12.67 -3.37
C ALA A 303 5.06 -12.70 -2.17
N GLN A 304 6.35 -12.83 -2.46
CA GLN A 304 7.44 -12.65 -1.51
C GLN A 304 8.33 -11.53 -2.03
N VAL A 305 8.35 -10.40 -1.32
CA VAL A 305 9.09 -9.20 -1.70
C VAL A 305 10.13 -8.91 -0.64
N SER A 306 11.39 -8.91 -1.06
CA SER A 306 12.53 -8.82 -0.14
C SER A 306 13.70 -8.03 -0.72
N SER A 307 14.69 -7.72 0.12
CA SER A 307 15.96 -7.07 -0.26
C SER A 307 15.79 -5.71 -0.92
N ASN A 308 14.94 -4.85 -0.34
CA ASN A 308 14.57 -3.53 -0.87
C ASN A 308 13.92 -3.54 -2.27
N ALA A 309 13.45 -4.69 -2.75
CA ALA A 309 12.69 -4.77 -3.98
C ALA A 309 11.34 -4.05 -3.87
N ILE A 310 10.88 -3.48 -4.99
CA ILE A 310 9.57 -2.84 -5.10
C ILE A 310 8.70 -3.68 -6.01
N PHE A 311 7.54 -4.08 -5.49
CA PHE A 311 6.49 -4.72 -6.27
C PHE A 311 5.30 -3.77 -6.39
N GLU A 312 5.19 -3.11 -7.54
CA GLU A 312 4.07 -2.24 -7.88
C GLU A 312 3.08 -2.98 -8.77
N ILE A 313 1.82 -3.03 -8.34
CA ILE A 313 0.71 -3.59 -9.10
C ILE A 313 -0.21 -2.45 -9.53
N ASN A 314 -0.38 -2.33 -10.83
CA ASN A 314 -1.28 -1.37 -11.47
C ASN A 314 -2.42 -2.12 -12.16
N LYS A 315 -3.66 -1.63 -12.02
CA LYS A 315 -4.85 -2.17 -12.71
C LYS A 315 -4.99 -3.69 -12.60
N ALA A 316 -5.07 -4.19 -11.36
CA ALA A 316 -5.33 -5.59 -11.09
C ALA A 316 -6.75 -5.84 -10.56
N SER A 317 -7.38 -6.93 -10.97
CA SER A 317 -8.66 -7.38 -10.42
C SER A 317 -8.61 -8.80 -9.88
N PHE A 318 -9.14 -8.99 -8.67
CA PHE A 318 -9.27 -10.27 -7.99
C PHE A 318 -10.74 -10.52 -7.70
N LYS A 319 -11.32 -11.56 -8.30
CA LYS A 319 -12.76 -11.83 -8.23
C LYS A 319 -13.03 -13.27 -7.86
N ASN A 320 -13.83 -13.50 -6.81
CA ASN A 320 -14.20 -14.84 -6.36
C ASN A 320 -13.01 -15.76 -6.05
N CYS A 321 -11.84 -15.19 -5.74
CA CYS A 321 -10.67 -15.98 -5.36
C CYS A 321 -10.82 -16.48 -3.91
N SER A 322 -10.33 -17.68 -3.62
CA SER A 322 -10.48 -18.30 -2.30
C SER A 322 -9.19 -18.88 -1.74
N SER A 323 -8.97 -18.77 -0.43
CA SER A 323 -7.84 -19.42 0.22
C SER A 323 -8.05 -19.70 1.71
N ASN A 324 -7.05 -20.21 2.42
CA ASN A 324 -7.06 -20.19 3.89
C ASN A 324 -6.48 -18.88 4.45
N ARG A 325 -5.70 -18.10 3.71
CA ARG A 325 -5.21 -16.78 4.13
C ARG A 325 -5.05 -15.89 2.90
N GLY A 326 -5.72 -14.74 2.88
CA GLY A 326 -5.68 -13.83 1.73
C GLY A 326 -6.44 -14.41 0.54
N GLY A 327 -7.76 -14.27 0.49
CA GLY A 327 -8.57 -14.90 -0.56
C GLY A 327 -8.17 -14.45 -1.96
N GLY A 328 -7.84 -13.17 -2.15
CA GLY A 328 -7.20 -12.64 -3.35
C GLY A 328 -5.67 -12.73 -3.28
N ILE A 329 -5.06 -11.98 -2.36
CA ILE A 329 -3.60 -11.87 -2.22
C ILE A 329 -3.15 -12.34 -0.84
N PHE A 330 -2.07 -13.12 -0.81
CA PHE A 330 -1.21 -13.26 0.36
C PHE A 330 0.16 -12.65 0.04
N ILE A 331 0.73 -11.83 0.92
CA ILE A 331 2.06 -11.27 0.69
C ILE A 331 2.96 -11.33 1.93
N TYR A 332 4.22 -11.70 1.70
CA TYR A 332 5.32 -11.53 2.64
C TYR A 332 6.20 -10.35 2.22
N ILE A 333 6.40 -9.40 3.12
CA ILE A 333 7.24 -8.22 2.90
C ILE A 333 8.35 -8.20 3.95
N ARG A 334 9.59 -8.40 3.53
CA ARG A 334 10.75 -8.55 4.43
C ARG A 334 11.95 -7.75 3.92
N THR A 335 12.95 -7.56 4.76
CA THR A 335 14.26 -7.00 4.37
C THR A 335 14.18 -5.74 3.49
N GLY A 336 13.26 -4.81 3.82
CA GLY A 336 13.09 -3.54 3.11
C GLY A 336 12.22 -3.59 1.86
N GLY A 337 11.66 -4.76 1.53
CA GLY A 337 10.73 -4.93 0.41
C GLY A 337 9.51 -4.01 0.52
N GLN A 338 8.89 -3.71 -0.63
CA GLN A 338 7.80 -2.74 -0.72
C GLN A 338 6.68 -3.26 -1.63
N LEU A 339 5.43 -3.12 -1.19
CA LEU A 339 4.25 -3.33 -2.02
C LEU A 339 3.58 -2.00 -2.34
N ILE A 340 3.23 -1.77 -3.60
CA ILE A 340 2.38 -0.63 -4.00
C ILE A 340 1.20 -1.18 -4.80
N LEU A 341 -0.02 -0.86 -4.36
CA LEU A 341 -1.25 -1.13 -5.11
C LEU A 341 -1.83 0.21 -5.57
N ASP A 342 -1.98 0.38 -6.88
CA ASP A 342 -2.36 1.66 -7.48
C ASP A 342 -3.22 1.46 -8.75
N ASN A 343 -3.72 2.57 -9.30
CA ASN A 343 -4.47 2.63 -10.55
C ASN A 343 -5.65 1.66 -10.60
N SER A 344 -6.57 1.82 -9.65
CA SER A 344 -7.85 1.12 -9.56
C SER A 344 -7.71 -0.40 -9.39
N CYS A 345 -6.84 -0.83 -8.48
CA CYS A 345 -6.79 -2.22 -8.04
C CYS A 345 -8.10 -2.60 -7.32
N TYR A 346 -8.63 -3.79 -7.60
CA TYR A 346 -9.99 -4.16 -7.22
C TYR A 346 -10.11 -5.60 -6.69
N PHE A 347 -10.75 -5.77 -5.54
CA PHE A 347 -10.99 -7.05 -4.88
C PHE A 347 -12.50 -7.22 -4.61
N TYR A 348 -13.05 -8.32 -5.10
CA TYR A 348 -14.49 -8.56 -5.06
C TYR A 348 -14.83 -10.00 -4.78
N GLN A 349 -15.65 -10.20 -3.74
CA GLN A 349 -16.15 -11.52 -3.37
C GLN A 349 -15.01 -12.54 -3.16
N CYS A 350 -13.83 -12.06 -2.74
CA CYS A 350 -12.74 -12.93 -2.33
C CYS A 350 -13.04 -13.51 -0.93
N GLN A 351 -12.63 -14.75 -0.70
CA GLN A 351 -12.93 -15.44 0.55
C GLN A 351 -11.70 -16.12 1.15
N SER A 352 -11.56 -16.03 2.47
CA SER A 352 -10.57 -16.77 3.24
C SER A 352 -11.26 -17.69 4.25
N ARG A 353 -10.86 -18.97 4.34
CA ARG A 353 -11.14 -19.88 5.47
C ARG A 353 -10.09 -19.77 6.57
N GLY A 354 -9.48 -18.60 6.67
CA GLY A 354 -8.66 -18.18 7.79
C GLY A 354 -8.80 -16.68 7.94
N ASN A 355 -7.72 -15.92 7.82
CA ASN A 355 -7.73 -14.46 7.97
C ASN A 355 -7.57 -13.76 6.61
N GLY A 356 -8.06 -12.53 6.50
CA GLY A 356 -7.88 -11.68 5.32
C GLY A 356 -8.69 -12.17 4.13
N GLY A 357 -9.98 -11.86 4.07
CA GLY A 357 -10.85 -12.36 3.00
C GLY A 357 -10.42 -11.90 1.61
N GLY A 358 -9.97 -10.65 1.45
CA GLY A 358 -9.35 -10.14 0.24
C GLY A 358 -7.83 -10.26 0.27
N ILE A 359 -7.20 -9.64 1.27
CA ILE A 359 -5.74 -9.48 1.35
C ILE A 359 -5.23 -9.93 2.72
N TYR A 360 -4.15 -10.71 2.72
CA TYR A 360 -3.35 -10.97 3.92
C TYR A 360 -1.95 -10.41 3.74
N ILE A 361 -1.51 -9.54 4.64
CA ILE A 361 -0.16 -8.96 4.66
C ILE A 361 0.62 -9.49 5.87
N ASN A 362 1.79 -10.06 5.62
CA ASN A 362 2.79 -10.39 6.63
C ASN A 362 4.04 -9.55 6.42
N ILE A 363 4.31 -8.61 7.34
CA ILE A 363 5.38 -7.62 7.19
C ILE A 363 6.38 -7.66 8.35
N SER A 364 7.66 -7.43 8.02
CA SER A 364 8.73 -7.22 9.01
C SER A 364 9.25 -5.77 8.96
N PHE A 365 9.03 -5.02 10.04
CA PHE A 365 9.38 -3.60 10.12
C PHE A 365 10.84 -3.33 10.45
N THR A 366 11.60 -4.34 10.91
CA THR A 366 13.01 -4.19 11.32
C THR A 366 13.90 -3.55 10.25
N ASN A 367 13.56 -3.72 8.97
CA ASN A 367 14.37 -3.27 7.83
C ASN A 367 13.63 -2.25 6.94
N LYS A 368 12.73 -1.43 7.50
CA LYS A 368 11.97 -0.41 6.74
C LYS A 368 11.13 -0.96 5.58
N SER A 369 10.61 -2.18 5.70
CA SER A 369 9.66 -2.72 4.73
C SER A 369 8.37 -1.88 4.73
N SER A 370 7.69 -1.76 3.58
CA SER A 370 6.53 -0.88 3.42
C SER A 370 5.40 -1.50 2.59
N PHE A 371 4.19 -0.95 2.74
CA PHE A 371 3.13 -1.15 1.75
C PHE A 371 2.22 0.10 1.64
N LEU A 372 1.84 0.43 0.40
CA LEU A 372 1.04 1.62 0.08
C LEU A 372 -0.15 1.27 -0.81
N PHE A 373 -1.35 1.67 -0.41
CA PHE A 373 -2.59 1.52 -1.17
C PHE A 373 -3.04 2.91 -1.63
N LYS A 374 -2.82 3.21 -2.91
CA LYS A 374 -3.04 4.54 -3.50
C LYS A 374 -4.41 4.70 -4.18
N ASP A 375 -4.88 3.65 -4.82
CA ASP A 375 -6.24 3.56 -5.38
C ASP A 375 -6.66 2.09 -5.41
N VAL A 376 -7.28 1.66 -4.31
CA VAL A 376 -7.65 0.26 -4.09
C VAL A 376 -9.08 0.16 -3.62
N LEU A 377 -9.88 -0.68 -4.27
CA LEU A 377 -11.27 -0.95 -3.92
C LEU A 377 -11.41 -2.40 -3.43
N ILE A 378 -11.90 -2.61 -2.20
CA ILE A 378 -12.08 -3.92 -1.58
C ILE A 378 -13.51 -4.03 -1.04
N HIS A 379 -14.35 -4.85 -1.67
CA HIS A 379 -15.71 -5.05 -1.17
C HIS A 379 -16.22 -6.47 -1.30
N GLU A 380 -17.19 -6.79 -0.44
CA GLU A 380 -17.84 -8.10 -0.40
C GLU A 380 -16.88 -9.27 -0.15
N CYS A 381 -15.70 -9.00 0.37
CA CYS A 381 -14.74 -10.02 0.76
C CYS A 381 -15.09 -10.60 2.13
N LYS A 382 -14.75 -11.87 2.35
CA LYS A 382 -15.18 -12.62 3.54
C LYS A 382 -14.06 -13.38 4.21
N SER A 383 -13.96 -13.28 5.54
CA SER A 383 -13.06 -14.09 6.36
C SER A 383 -13.89 -15.02 7.25
N ILE A 384 -13.79 -16.32 7.01
CA ILE A 384 -14.60 -17.37 7.64
C ILE A 384 -13.76 -18.15 8.64
N THR A 385 -14.34 -18.40 9.81
CA THR A 385 -13.72 -19.19 10.86
C THR A 385 -13.55 -20.64 10.41
N ASN A 386 -12.38 -21.20 10.69
CA ASN A 386 -12.11 -22.61 10.49
C ASN A 386 -11.90 -23.27 11.86
N ASN A 387 -12.86 -24.09 12.26
CA ASN A 387 -12.88 -24.77 13.56
C ASN A 387 -11.76 -25.81 13.74
N SER A 388 -11.04 -26.16 12.66
CA SER A 388 -9.85 -27.03 12.73
C SER A 388 -8.56 -26.27 13.00
N LEU A 389 -8.57 -24.92 12.95
CA LEU A 389 -7.41 -24.08 13.26
C LEU A 389 -7.50 -23.51 14.67
N SER A 390 -6.37 -23.06 15.21
CA SER A 390 -6.37 -22.36 16.49
C SER A 390 -7.14 -21.03 16.38
N TYR A 391 -7.62 -20.53 17.52
CA TYR A 391 -8.47 -19.33 17.54
C TYR A 391 -7.89 -18.13 16.77
N PRO A 392 -6.59 -17.78 16.85
CA PRO A 392 -6.03 -16.62 16.14
C PRO A 392 -5.89 -16.82 14.61
N GLU A 393 -5.93 -18.06 14.13
CA GLU A 393 -5.56 -18.41 12.76
C GLU A 393 -6.70 -18.26 11.74
N SER A 394 -7.92 -17.94 12.19
CA SER A 394 -9.06 -17.77 11.29
C SER A 394 -10.11 -16.77 11.78
N GLY A 395 -10.89 -16.24 10.84
CA GLY A 395 -12.08 -15.42 11.09
C GLY A 395 -11.84 -13.92 11.27
N PHE A 396 -10.61 -13.42 11.08
CA PHE A 396 -10.28 -12.00 11.27
C PHE A 396 -10.03 -11.27 9.94
N GLY A 397 -10.50 -10.04 9.82
CA GLY A 397 -10.18 -9.16 8.68
C GLY A 397 -10.91 -9.56 7.40
N GLY A 398 -12.19 -9.18 7.27
CA GLY A 398 -13.03 -9.60 6.13
C GLY A 398 -12.49 -9.12 4.78
N GLY A 399 -12.01 -7.88 4.72
CA GLY A 399 -11.26 -7.37 3.57
C GLY A 399 -9.75 -7.62 3.72
N ILE A 400 -9.16 -7.13 4.80
CA ILE A 400 -7.70 -7.13 5.01
C ILE A 400 -7.34 -7.70 6.38
N PHE A 401 -6.31 -8.53 6.42
CA PHE A 401 -5.62 -8.88 7.66
C PHE A 401 -4.15 -8.48 7.57
N ILE A 402 -3.67 -7.72 8.56
CA ILE A 402 -2.29 -7.23 8.61
C ILE A 402 -1.60 -7.83 9.83
N SER A 403 -0.45 -8.48 9.62
CA SER A 403 0.37 -9.06 10.68
C SER A 403 1.80 -8.55 10.57
N GLY A 404 2.29 -7.97 11.68
CA GLY A 404 3.60 -7.35 11.76
C GLY A 404 4.55 -8.04 12.74
N SER A 405 5.84 -7.96 12.44
CA SER A 405 6.94 -8.23 13.38
C SER A 405 7.92 -7.05 13.39
N GLY A 406 8.63 -6.86 14.50
CA GLY A 406 9.46 -5.68 14.72
C GLY A 406 8.64 -4.44 15.13
N ASN A 407 9.34 -3.33 15.36
CA ASN A 407 8.72 -2.09 15.82
C ASN A 407 8.43 -1.16 14.63
N TYR A 408 7.19 -0.68 14.55
CA TYR A 408 6.80 0.37 13.61
C TYR A 408 6.97 1.73 14.27
N TYR A 409 7.48 2.72 13.53
CA TYR A 409 7.64 4.10 13.98
C TYR A 409 6.94 5.04 13.00
N SER A 410 6.05 5.91 13.48
CA SER A 410 5.25 6.83 12.65
C SER A 410 6.09 7.75 11.76
N SER A 411 7.29 8.14 12.22
CA SER A 411 8.23 8.97 11.45
C SER A 411 8.71 8.33 10.14
N THR A 412 8.53 7.02 9.96
CA THR A 412 9.05 6.28 8.81
C THR A 412 8.12 6.29 7.58
N LYS A 413 6.83 6.61 7.75
CA LYS A 413 5.84 6.70 6.66
C LYS A 413 5.74 5.42 5.79
N LEU A 414 5.96 4.25 6.39
CA LEU A 414 6.07 2.98 5.65
C LEU A 414 4.71 2.32 5.35
N ILE A 415 3.64 2.76 5.98
CA ILE A 415 2.28 2.26 5.73
C ILE A 415 1.42 3.45 5.32
N ASP A 416 0.71 3.28 4.21
CA ASP A 416 -0.26 4.25 3.74
C ASP A 416 -1.48 3.54 3.15
N LEU A 417 -2.64 3.69 3.78
CA LEU A 417 -3.93 3.13 3.33
C LEU A 417 -4.93 4.21 2.92
N HIS A 418 -4.53 5.48 2.78
CA HIS A 418 -5.45 6.58 2.47
C HIS A 418 -6.26 6.37 1.20
N GLY A 419 -5.63 5.83 0.16
CA GLY A 419 -6.22 5.61 -1.15
C GLY A 419 -7.21 4.45 -1.22
N MET A 420 -7.48 3.80 -0.09
CA MET A 420 -8.34 2.62 -0.02
C MET A 420 -9.82 2.99 0.14
N LYS A 421 -10.67 2.34 -0.64
CA LYS A 421 -12.11 2.24 -0.43
C LYS A 421 -12.45 0.80 -0.04
N ILE A 422 -13.01 0.63 1.15
CA ILE A 422 -13.34 -0.67 1.74
C ILE A 422 -14.76 -0.63 2.30
N TYR A 423 -15.61 -1.57 1.89
CA TYR A 423 -17.01 -1.63 2.34
C TYR A 423 -17.66 -3.00 2.10
N ASN A 424 -18.77 -3.29 2.80
CA ASN A 424 -19.54 -4.54 2.66
C ASN A 424 -18.71 -5.82 2.83
N ASN A 425 -17.61 -5.77 3.56
CA ASN A 425 -16.80 -6.96 3.87
C ASN A 425 -17.33 -7.62 5.16
N SER A 426 -17.06 -8.91 5.33
CA SER A 426 -17.49 -9.63 6.53
C SER A 426 -16.40 -10.50 7.13
N ALA A 427 -16.20 -10.42 8.44
CA ALA A 427 -15.39 -11.35 9.22
C ALA A 427 -16.29 -12.10 10.21
N ASP A 428 -16.06 -13.39 10.41
CA ASP A 428 -16.80 -14.16 11.43
C ASP A 428 -16.45 -13.76 12.87
N LYS A 429 -15.27 -13.14 13.07
CA LYS A 429 -14.81 -12.63 14.37
C LYS A 429 -14.78 -11.11 14.38
N PHE A 430 -13.65 -10.52 14.02
CA PHE A 430 -13.35 -9.11 14.25
C PHE A 430 -12.68 -8.47 13.04
N GLY A 431 -12.84 -7.15 12.92
CA GLY A 431 -12.39 -6.37 11.78
C GLY A 431 -13.16 -6.76 10.52
N GLN A 432 -14.42 -6.33 10.43
CA GLN A 432 -15.28 -6.65 9.27
C GLN A 432 -14.58 -6.24 7.96
N SER A 433 -13.96 -5.06 7.96
CA SER A 433 -13.16 -4.55 6.85
C SER A 433 -11.68 -4.87 7.06
N ALA A 434 -11.07 -4.46 8.18
CA ALA A 434 -9.66 -4.72 8.44
C ALA A 434 -9.37 -5.12 9.89
N TYR A 435 -8.47 -6.09 10.06
CA TYR A 435 -7.92 -6.45 11.37
C TYR A 435 -6.40 -6.35 11.38
N VAL A 436 -5.85 -5.65 12.37
CA VAL A 436 -4.41 -5.33 12.43
C VAL A 436 -3.77 -5.91 13.69
N VAL A 437 -2.73 -6.72 13.50
CA VAL A 437 -1.91 -7.32 14.57
C VAL A 437 -0.50 -6.72 14.51
N MET A 438 -0.19 -5.80 15.43
CA MET A 438 1.15 -5.21 15.54
C MET A 438 1.41 -4.62 16.94
N SER A 439 2.66 -4.71 17.43
CA SER A 439 3.03 -4.15 18.74
C SER A 439 2.79 -2.64 18.85
N ASN A 440 3.17 -1.89 17.81
CA ASN A 440 3.11 -0.43 17.76
C ASN A 440 1.85 0.06 17.00
N ILE A 441 0.70 -0.61 17.17
CA ILE A 441 -0.54 -0.23 16.47
C ILE A 441 -0.97 1.20 16.80
N THR A 442 -0.72 1.60 18.04
CA THR A 442 -0.95 2.95 18.51
C THR A 442 -0.13 3.94 17.69
N ASP A 443 1.16 3.68 17.43
CA ASP A 443 2.02 4.58 16.63
C ASP A 443 1.56 4.66 15.17
N LEU A 444 1.07 3.55 14.59
CA LEU A 444 0.46 3.56 13.26
C LEU A 444 -0.78 4.45 13.21
N CYS A 445 -1.70 4.28 14.14
CA CYS A 445 -2.94 5.05 14.22
C CYS A 445 -2.71 6.51 14.58
N LYS A 446 -1.65 6.79 15.34
CA LYS A 446 -1.24 8.12 15.79
C LYS A 446 -0.50 8.93 14.74
N TYR A 447 -0.18 8.33 13.59
CA TYR A 447 0.44 9.02 12.46
C TYR A 447 -0.61 9.87 11.72
N GLY A 448 -0.27 11.12 11.43
CA GLY A 448 -1.23 12.16 11.04
C GLY A 448 -2.04 12.68 12.24
N ILE A 449 -3.17 13.36 11.95
CA ILE A 449 -4.02 13.96 13.00
C ILE A 449 -5.19 13.05 13.38
N ALA A 450 -5.80 12.40 12.38
CA ALA A 450 -7.06 11.70 12.53
C ALA A 450 -7.02 10.28 11.94
N GLY A 451 -5.92 9.53 12.12
CA GLY A 451 -5.81 8.13 11.68
C GLY A 451 -5.92 7.91 10.16
N GLU A 452 -5.74 8.98 9.39
CA GLU A 452 -5.99 9.07 7.96
C GLU A 452 -5.20 8.02 7.15
N TYR A 453 -3.98 7.68 7.58
CA TYR A 453 -3.12 6.64 6.98
C TYR A 453 -3.63 5.20 7.16
N VAL A 454 -4.70 4.99 7.92
CA VAL A 454 -5.25 3.67 8.25
C VAL A 454 -6.74 3.56 7.90
N LYS A 455 -7.47 4.68 7.91
CA LYS A 455 -8.94 4.71 7.75
C LYS A 455 -9.45 4.36 6.36
N GLY A 456 -8.74 4.75 5.30
CA GLY A 456 -9.32 4.76 3.95
C GLY A 456 -10.60 5.60 3.92
N ASN A 457 -11.73 4.99 3.53
CA ASN A 457 -13.06 5.61 3.51
C ASN A 457 -13.88 5.45 4.81
N TYR A 458 -13.28 5.00 5.93
CA TYR A 458 -13.95 4.92 7.22
C TYR A 458 -14.36 6.31 7.73
N SER A 459 -15.60 6.45 8.19
CA SER A 459 -16.14 7.66 8.79
C SER A 459 -16.25 7.51 10.31
N ASP A 460 -15.65 8.43 11.05
CA ASP A 460 -15.77 8.48 12.52
C ASP A 460 -17.23 8.68 12.99
N THR A 461 -18.12 9.18 12.12
CA THR A 461 -19.52 9.45 12.44
C THR A 461 -20.47 8.35 11.99
N TYR A 462 -20.18 7.70 10.85
CA TYR A 462 -21.15 6.84 10.17
C TYR A 462 -20.73 5.38 10.06
N SER A 463 -19.43 5.08 10.18
CA SER A 463 -18.95 3.70 10.09
C SER A 463 -19.12 2.97 11.41
N ASN A 464 -19.30 1.65 11.32
CA ASN A 464 -19.32 0.78 12.50
C ASN A 464 -17.91 0.69 13.09
N GLU A 465 -17.75 0.89 14.40
CA GLU A 465 -16.44 0.83 15.06
C GLU A 465 -15.71 -0.51 14.90
N HIS A 466 -16.45 -1.61 14.69
CA HIS A 466 -15.90 -2.95 14.44
C HIS A 466 -15.50 -3.20 12.98
N ASP A 467 -15.65 -2.22 12.08
CA ASP A 467 -15.12 -2.34 10.72
C ASP A 467 -13.59 -2.39 10.72
N LEU A 468 -12.96 -1.57 11.58
CA LEU A 468 -11.52 -1.47 11.72
C LEU A 468 -11.14 -1.80 13.16
N GLU A 469 -10.52 -2.96 13.36
CA GLU A 469 -10.08 -3.41 14.68
C GLU A 469 -8.61 -3.83 14.67
N GLY A 470 -8.02 -3.92 15.85
CA GLY A 470 -6.68 -4.46 15.97
C GLY A 470 -6.25 -4.67 17.40
N ILE A 471 -5.02 -5.15 17.53
CA ILE A 471 -4.48 -5.60 18.81
C ILE A 471 -3.00 -5.23 18.94
N PRO A 472 -2.59 -4.57 20.05
CA PRO A 472 -1.24 -4.07 20.26
C PRO A 472 -0.26 -5.19 20.68
N MET A 473 -0.02 -6.17 19.81
CA MET A 473 0.96 -7.24 20.06
C MET A 473 1.59 -7.75 18.75
N ASN A 474 2.77 -8.37 18.85
CA ASN A 474 3.43 -8.95 17.69
C ASN A 474 2.71 -10.24 17.21
N THR A 475 2.99 -10.62 15.96
CA THR A 475 2.39 -11.80 15.31
C THR A 475 2.62 -13.10 16.10
N SER A 476 3.81 -13.31 16.66
CA SER A 476 4.13 -14.54 17.39
C SER A 476 3.29 -14.69 18.66
N THR A 477 3.15 -13.60 19.43
CA THR A 477 2.31 -13.56 20.64
C THR A 477 0.82 -13.76 20.31
N PHE A 478 0.34 -13.09 19.26
CA PHE A 478 -1.04 -13.24 18.80
C PHE A 478 -1.37 -14.69 18.44
N ASN A 479 -0.49 -15.35 17.66
CA ASN A 479 -0.70 -16.73 17.24
C ASN A 479 -0.75 -17.75 18.39
N THR A 480 -0.16 -17.42 19.55
CA THR A 480 -0.20 -18.26 20.76
C THR A 480 -1.27 -17.83 21.77
N SER A 481 -2.00 -16.74 21.51
CA SER A 481 -2.97 -16.19 22.46
C SER A 481 -4.28 -16.96 22.45
N THR A 482 -4.90 -17.07 23.63
CA THR A 482 -6.25 -17.61 23.78
C THR A 482 -7.30 -16.59 23.34
N SER A 483 -8.53 -17.06 23.10
CA SER A 483 -9.66 -16.17 22.78
C SER A 483 -9.87 -15.10 23.85
N SER A 484 -9.84 -15.45 25.13
CA SER A 484 -9.99 -14.50 26.24
C SER A 484 -8.89 -13.44 26.28
N GLN A 485 -7.66 -13.80 25.93
CA GLN A 485 -6.55 -12.83 25.84
C GLN A 485 -6.75 -11.86 24.67
N ILE A 486 -7.15 -12.37 23.50
CA ILE A 486 -7.42 -11.52 22.34
C ILE A 486 -8.57 -10.56 22.62
N LEU A 487 -9.70 -11.06 23.14
CA LEU A 487 -10.87 -10.26 23.50
C LEU A 487 -10.55 -9.17 24.53
N ARG A 488 -9.62 -9.42 25.45
CA ARG A 488 -9.21 -8.45 26.47
C ARG A 488 -8.37 -7.29 25.91
N HIS A 489 -7.59 -7.54 24.86
CA HIS A 489 -6.58 -6.60 24.38
C HIS A 489 -6.91 -5.94 23.04
N GLN A 490 -7.75 -6.57 22.22
CA GLN A 490 -8.18 -5.97 20.97
C GLN A 490 -9.06 -4.75 21.21
N LYS A 491 -9.02 -3.79 20.29
CA LYS A 491 -9.85 -2.58 20.32
C LYS A 491 -10.22 -2.13 18.90
N PRO A 492 -11.37 -1.45 18.74
CA PRO A 492 -11.62 -0.60 17.59
C PRO A 492 -10.47 0.38 17.36
N LEU A 493 -10.01 0.52 16.12
CA LEU A 493 -8.86 1.38 15.82
C LEU A 493 -9.16 2.86 16.04
N ILE A 494 -10.44 3.25 15.98
CA ILE A 494 -10.91 4.62 16.24
C ILE A 494 -10.42 5.18 17.57
N LEU A 495 -10.32 4.33 18.59
CA LEU A 495 -9.86 4.70 19.91
C LEU A 495 -8.39 5.13 19.95
N TYR A 496 -7.57 4.85 18.93
CA TYR A 496 -6.15 5.22 18.94
C TYR A 496 -5.87 6.60 18.34
N TRP A 497 -6.72 7.11 17.45
CA TRP A 497 -6.58 8.45 16.85
C TRP A 497 -7.58 9.47 17.38
N LEU A 498 -8.59 9.04 18.14
CA LEU A 498 -9.59 9.95 18.72
C LEU A 498 -9.12 10.61 20.02
N LEU A 499 -8.14 10.02 20.72
CA LEU A 499 -7.66 10.51 22.02
C LEU A 499 -6.71 11.70 21.85
N GLY A 500 -7.15 12.86 22.34
CA GLY A 500 -6.32 14.06 22.49
C GLY A 500 -5.28 13.88 23.58
N ILE A 501 -4.15 14.57 23.46
CA ILE A 501 -3.12 14.66 24.51
C ILE A 501 -3.08 16.09 25.00
N LEU A 502 -3.37 16.31 26.29
CA LEU A 502 -3.24 17.61 26.92
C LEU A 502 -1.87 17.71 27.59
N LYS A 503 -1.10 18.76 27.28
CA LYS A 503 0.22 19.01 27.88
C LYS A 503 0.17 20.13 28.90
N ASN A 504 -0.48 21.23 28.55
CA ASN A 504 -0.60 22.40 29.42
C ASN A 504 -2.01 22.98 29.37
N ALA A 505 -2.41 23.59 30.48
CA ALA A 505 -3.67 24.30 30.60
C ALA A 505 -3.51 25.49 31.54
N GLN A 506 -3.82 26.68 31.05
CA GLN A 506 -3.81 27.91 31.83
C GLN A 506 -5.12 28.70 31.66
N VAL A 507 -5.48 29.46 32.69
CA VAL A 507 -6.60 30.40 32.66
C VAL A 507 -6.11 31.79 33.06
N ILE A 508 -6.46 32.78 32.26
CA ILE A 508 -6.21 34.19 32.53
C ILE A 508 -7.45 34.76 33.21
N VAL A 509 -7.26 35.30 34.43
CA VAL A 509 -8.30 35.92 35.25
C VAL A 509 -8.02 37.43 35.34
N ASN A 510 -8.92 38.24 34.77
CA ASN A 510 -8.87 39.70 34.92
C ASN A 510 -9.66 40.10 36.18
N VAL A 511 -8.97 40.61 37.18
CA VAL A 511 -9.56 40.96 38.50
C VAL A 511 -10.25 42.33 38.47
N SER A 512 -9.81 43.22 37.57
CA SER A 512 -10.33 44.58 37.39
C SER A 512 -11.72 44.58 36.73
N ASN A 513 -12.10 43.50 36.04
CA ASN A 513 -13.40 43.34 35.39
C ASN A 513 -14.24 42.27 36.11
N LEU A 514 -15.14 42.68 37.00
CA LEU A 514 -16.05 41.78 37.74
C LEU A 514 -17.09 41.06 36.85
N ASN A 515 -17.23 41.43 35.57
CA ASN A 515 -17.97 40.69 34.55
C ASN A 515 -17.02 39.95 33.57
N GLY A 516 -15.75 39.83 33.94
CA GLY A 516 -14.65 39.43 33.07
C GLY A 516 -14.77 38.01 32.54
N LYS A 517 -14.48 37.88 31.24
CA LYS A 517 -14.39 36.60 30.54
C LYS A 517 -13.10 35.89 30.98
N LEU A 518 -13.23 34.75 31.67
CA LEU A 518 -12.12 33.82 31.89
C LEU A 518 -11.61 33.38 30.52
N MET A 519 -10.32 33.53 30.25
CA MET A 519 -9.72 33.10 28.99
C MET A 519 -8.82 31.90 29.24
N PHE A 520 -9.24 30.75 28.75
CA PHE A 520 -8.48 29.51 28.82
C PHE A 520 -7.59 29.38 27.60
N GLN A 521 -6.37 28.92 27.84
CA GLN A 521 -5.40 28.54 26.83
C GLN A 521 -4.89 27.15 27.17
N ILE A 522 -5.08 26.23 26.24
CA ILE A 522 -4.64 24.84 26.38
C ILE A 522 -3.68 24.50 25.25
N GLU A 523 -2.68 23.70 25.58
CA GLU A 523 -1.66 23.25 24.65
C GLU A 523 -1.61 21.73 24.68
N GLY A 524 -1.58 21.13 23.50
CA GLY A 524 -1.70 19.68 23.38
C GLY A 524 -1.47 19.18 21.97
N GLN A 525 -1.84 17.93 21.73
CA GLN A 525 -1.74 17.26 20.44
C GLN A 525 -3.06 16.54 20.14
N ARG A 526 -3.37 16.37 18.84
CA ARG A 526 -4.61 15.72 18.36
C ARG A 526 -5.88 16.36 18.89
N MET A 527 -5.91 17.68 18.92
CA MET A 527 -7.12 18.45 19.17
C MET A 527 -7.85 18.65 17.85
N ILE A 528 -9.10 18.17 17.76
CA ILE A 528 -9.87 18.23 16.52
C ILE A 528 -10.78 19.46 16.54
N ARG A 529 -10.59 20.37 15.59
CA ARG A 529 -11.38 21.61 15.49
C ARG A 529 -12.86 21.28 15.32
N GLY A 530 -13.71 21.94 16.10
CA GLY A 530 -15.18 21.74 16.08
C GLY A 530 -15.66 20.55 16.92
N TYR A 531 -14.77 19.65 17.33
CA TYR A 531 -15.07 18.47 18.14
C TYR A 531 -14.39 18.48 19.50
N LEU A 532 -13.42 19.38 19.71
CA LEU A 532 -12.71 19.51 20.97
C LEU A 532 -13.64 19.96 22.10
N ASN A 533 -13.67 19.16 23.14
CA ASN A 533 -14.33 19.40 24.41
C ASN A 533 -13.28 19.40 25.53
N VAL A 534 -13.56 20.13 26.60
CA VAL A 534 -12.70 20.30 27.75
C VAL A 534 -13.51 20.00 29.00
N LYS A 535 -12.99 19.12 29.86
CA LYS A 535 -13.56 18.83 31.18
C LYS A 535 -12.71 19.52 32.23
N ILE A 536 -13.33 20.39 33.02
CA ILE A 536 -12.71 21.13 34.13
C ILE A 536 -13.34 20.62 35.43
N PHE A 537 -12.53 20.29 36.43
CA PHE A 537 -13.02 19.79 37.71
C PHE A 537 -12.08 20.14 38.87
N GLU A 538 -12.62 20.13 40.09
CA GLU A 538 -11.86 20.38 41.32
C GLU A 538 -10.91 19.20 41.62
N LEU A 539 -9.62 19.48 41.78
CA LEU A 539 -8.60 18.47 42.08
C LEU A 539 -8.49 18.22 43.59
N ARG A 540 -8.24 19.29 44.36
CA ARG A 540 -8.17 19.30 45.84
C ARG A 540 -8.19 20.73 46.39
N ASP A 541 -8.43 20.85 47.69
CA ASP A 541 -8.18 22.11 48.41
C ASP A 541 -6.67 22.42 48.48
N LYS A 542 -6.35 23.71 48.50
CA LYS A 542 -4.99 24.21 48.75
C LYS A 542 -4.63 24.03 50.23
N THR A 543 -3.36 23.77 50.51
CA THR A 543 -2.86 23.80 51.90
C THR A 543 -2.72 25.25 52.36
N GLN A 544 -2.67 25.49 53.68
CA GLN A 544 -2.47 26.84 54.20
C GLN A 544 -1.13 27.44 53.74
N GLU A 545 -0.08 26.61 53.65
CA GLU A 545 1.23 27.01 53.12
C GLU A 545 1.15 27.46 51.65
N GLU A 546 0.39 26.76 50.81
CA GLU A 546 0.15 27.15 49.40
C GLU A 546 -0.64 28.46 49.30
N ILE A 547 -1.64 28.66 50.17
CA ILE A 547 -2.42 29.91 50.23
C ILE A 547 -1.53 31.07 50.68
N ASP A 548 -0.67 30.84 51.67
CA ASP A 548 0.26 31.84 52.19
C ASP A 548 1.31 32.20 51.13
N GLN A 549 1.81 31.22 50.37
CA GLN A 549 2.72 31.42 49.25
C GLN A 549 2.08 32.21 48.10
N ASP A 550 0.84 31.88 47.70
CA ASP A 550 0.09 32.67 46.71
C ASP A 550 -0.08 34.12 47.18
N LEU A 551 -0.30 34.32 48.49
CA LEU A 551 -0.42 35.65 49.10
C LEU A 551 0.91 36.41 49.07
N GLU A 552 2.04 35.73 49.24
CA GLU A 552 3.38 36.32 49.10
C GLU A 552 3.74 36.63 47.65
N GLU A 553 3.44 35.76 46.69
CA GLU A 553 3.68 36.00 45.27
C GLU A 553 2.84 37.17 44.74
N MET A 554 1.58 37.28 45.17
CA MET A 554 0.74 38.46 44.88
C MET A 554 1.34 39.74 45.47
N LYS A 555 1.87 39.70 46.70
CA LYS A 555 2.56 40.86 47.31
C LYS A 555 3.86 41.21 46.57
N GLN A 556 4.61 40.22 46.09
CA GLN A 556 5.83 40.45 45.32
C GLN A 556 5.54 41.03 43.93
N GLN A 557 4.49 40.58 43.23
CA GLN A 557 4.05 41.17 41.97
C GLN A 557 3.56 42.62 42.16
N TYR A 558 2.77 42.87 43.21
CA TYR A 558 2.33 44.23 43.59
C TYR A 558 3.52 45.17 43.88
N ASN A 559 4.57 44.65 44.51
CA ASN A 559 5.79 45.43 44.79
C ASN A 559 6.68 45.64 43.54
N LYS A 560 6.63 44.73 42.55
CA LYS A 560 7.41 44.82 41.30
C LYS A 560 6.85 45.85 40.33
N ASN A 561 5.52 45.96 40.24
CA ASN A 561 4.84 46.93 39.37
C ASN A 561 4.98 48.38 39.89
N ASN A 562 5.36 48.56 41.16
CA ASN A 562 5.56 49.88 41.79
C ASN A 562 7.01 50.44 41.70
N PHE A 563 7.91 49.84 40.91
CA PHE A 563 9.31 50.32 40.79
C PHE A 563 9.64 50.85 39.39
N LYS A 564 9.73 52.19 39.26
CA LYS A 564 10.42 52.85 38.13
C LYS A 564 11.94 52.57 38.22
N PRO A 565 12.62 52.12 37.15
CA PRO A 565 14.05 51.83 37.23
C PRO A 565 14.85 53.13 37.14
N ASN A 566 15.53 53.49 38.22
CA ASN A 566 16.56 54.53 38.19
C ASN A 566 17.90 53.89 37.82
N LYS A 567 18.51 54.40 36.74
CA LYS A 567 19.83 54.01 36.22
C LYS A 567 20.92 54.27 37.26
N GLN A 568 21.78 53.27 37.52
CA GLN A 568 23.24 53.47 37.55
C GLN A 568 24.04 52.15 37.59
N ASN A 569 24.77 51.92 36.50
CA ASN A 569 26.12 51.39 36.34
C ASN A 569 26.67 50.33 37.32
N SER A 570 26.91 49.12 36.81
CA SER A 570 28.28 48.56 36.75
C SER A 570 28.36 47.29 35.88
N THR A 571 29.38 47.27 35.03
CA THR A 571 29.81 46.18 34.12
C THR A 571 31.15 45.62 34.63
N PRO A 572 31.72 44.53 34.08
CA PRO A 572 31.54 43.16 34.60
C PRO A 572 32.86 42.42 34.96
N SER A 573 32.70 41.15 35.38
CA SER A 573 33.58 39.97 35.19
C SER A 573 34.69 39.69 36.22
N PRO A 574 35.31 38.48 36.24
CA PRO A 574 34.80 37.08 36.13
C PRO A 574 35.37 36.18 37.28
N ILE A 575 35.01 34.88 37.37
CA ILE A 575 35.92 33.73 37.63
C ILE A 575 35.17 32.42 38.00
N SER A 576 35.50 31.39 37.20
CA SER A 576 35.64 29.94 37.44
C SER A 576 34.52 29.06 38.03
N GLN A 577 34.12 28.12 37.18
CA GLN A 577 33.57 26.80 37.50
C GLN A 577 34.42 26.04 38.53
N LYS A 578 33.76 25.38 39.48
CA LYS A 578 34.21 24.11 40.08
C LYS A 578 33.00 23.23 40.35
N HIS A 579 32.96 22.10 39.65
CA HIS A 579 32.15 20.94 40.03
C HIS A 579 32.59 20.43 41.40
N GLN A 580 31.65 20.25 42.31
CA GLN A 580 31.74 19.22 43.35
C GLN A 580 30.34 18.79 43.81
N SER A 581 30.17 17.47 43.81
CA SER A 581 29.01 16.68 44.19
C SER A 581 28.62 16.86 45.66
N VAL A 582 27.31 17.03 45.93
CA VAL A 582 26.74 16.80 47.27
C VAL A 582 25.42 16.05 47.14
N ASN A 583 25.40 14.88 47.78
CA ASN A 583 24.25 14.02 48.09
C ASN A 583 23.03 14.82 48.54
N HIS A 584 21.86 14.58 47.93
CA HIS A 584 20.59 14.77 48.60
C HIS A 584 20.11 13.42 49.15
N GLN A 585 20.07 13.35 50.48
CA GLN A 585 19.41 12.30 51.22
C GLN A 585 17.95 12.19 50.79
N GLN A 586 17.55 10.98 50.41
CA GLN A 586 16.17 10.56 50.31
C GLN A 586 15.49 10.71 51.67
N ILE A 587 14.54 11.63 51.76
CA ILE A 587 13.48 11.56 52.76
C ILE A 587 12.38 10.69 52.17
N PHE A 588 12.29 9.46 52.67
CA PHE A 588 11.16 8.56 52.46
C PHE A 588 9.92 9.19 53.11
N ILE A 589 8.95 9.65 52.31
CA ILE A 589 7.57 9.79 52.78
C ILE A 589 6.83 8.51 52.36
N ASN A 590 6.37 7.81 53.39
CA ASN A 590 5.69 6.53 53.33
C ASN A 590 4.32 6.70 52.62
N SER A 591 4.26 6.47 51.31
CA SER A 591 3.01 6.45 50.55
C SER A 591 2.27 5.13 50.80
N ASN A 592 1.60 5.05 51.95
CA ASN A 592 0.66 3.98 52.25
C ASN A 592 -0.74 4.61 52.41
N LEU A 593 -1.36 4.95 51.28
CA LEU A 593 -2.80 5.13 51.19
C LEU A 593 -3.31 4.19 50.11
N LYS A 594 -3.77 3.02 50.56
CA LYS A 594 -4.71 2.18 49.80
C LYS A 594 -5.95 3.03 49.53
N ILE A 595 -6.02 3.65 48.37
CA ILE A 595 -7.25 4.29 47.91
C ILE A 595 -8.10 3.20 47.27
N GLN A 596 -9.16 2.83 47.99
CA GLN A 596 -10.25 2.02 47.49
C GLN A 596 -10.83 2.65 46.22
N LYS A 597 -11.10 1.78 45.24
CA LYS A 597 -11.99 2.01 44.10
C LYS A 597 -13.25 2.76 44.56
N ASN A 598 -13.34 4.04 44.21
CA ASN A 598 -14.59 4.80 44.18
C ASN A 598 -14.54 5.64 42.92
N LEU A 599 -15.52 5.46 42.05
CA LEU A 599 -15.88 6.46 41.04
C LEU A 599 -16.11 7.78 41.79
N ARG A 600 -15.11 8.66 41.83
CA ARG A 600 -15.33 10.03 42.30
C ARG A 600 -16.08 10.74 41.19
N ASN A 601 -17.37 10.96 41.38
CA ASN A 601 -18.00 12.16 40.82
C ASN A 601 -17.31 13.34 41.50
N TYR A 602 -16.39 14.01 40.80
CA TYR A 602 -15.84 15.26 41.29
C TYR A 602 -17.00 16.26 41.43
N ALA A 603 -17.17 16.85 42.62
CA ALA A 603 -18.12 17.94 42.78
C ALA A 603 -17.70 19.09 41.84
N ASN A 604 -18.65 19.72 41.15
CA ASN A 604 -18.43 20.86 40.26
C ASN A 604 -17.61 20.55 38.98
N GLU A 605 -17.97 19.48 38.26
CA GLU A 605 -17.47 19.20 36.91
C GLU A 605 -18.13 20.12 35.87
N ILE A 606 -17.34 20.64 34.93
CA ILE A 606 -17.78 21.46 33.80
C ILE A 606 -17.29 20.82 32.51
N ILE A 607 -18.18 20.63 31.53
CA ILE A 607 -17.81 20.23 30.17
C ILE A 607 -18.09 21.39 29.22
N TYR A 608 -17.05 21.87 28.54
CA TYR A 608 -17.12 22.96 27.56
C TYR A 608 -16.71 22.45 26.17
N PRO A 609 -17.39 22.84 25.08
CA PRO A 609 -18.61 23.64 25.02
C PRO A 609 -19.82 22.90 25.62
N SER A 610 -20.82 23.64 26.13
CA SER A 610 -22.10 23.11 26.61
C SER A 610 -22.89 22.37 25.51
N GLU A 611 -23.66 21.33 25.88
CA GLU A 611 -24.47 20.54 24.94
C GLU A 611 -25.61 21.34 24.30
N ASP A 612 -26.14 22.32 25.03
CA ASP A 612 -27.26 23.15 24.56
C ASP A 612 -26.85 24.17 23.48
N GLY A 613 -25.57 24.21 23.09
CA GLY A 613 -25.04 25.12 22.08
C GLY A 613 -24.96 26.58 22.52
N SER A 614 -25.17 26.87 23.81
CA SER A 614 -25.10 28.24 24.36
C SER A 614 -23.69 28.82 24.37
N SER A 615 -22.66 27.96 24.34
CA SER A 615 -21.25 28.34 24.36
C SER A 615 -20.60 28.24 22.97
N SER A 616 -19.66 29.15 22.68
CA SER A 616 -18.87 29.10 21.45
C SER A 616 -17.96 27.86 21.38
N PRO A 617 -17.71 27.31 20.17
CA PRO A 617 -16.76 26.22 19.99
C PRO A 617 -15.33 26.67 20.28
N ILE A 618 -14.48 25.73 20.71
CA ILE A 618 -13.07 26.00 21.02
C ILE A 618 -12.31 26.29 19.72
N LEU A 619 -11.57 27.40 19.70
CA LEU A 619 -10.75 27.80 18.56
C LEU A 619 -9.35 27.16 18.68
N ILE A 620 -8.86 26.58 17.60
CA ILE A 620 -7.50 26.02 17.50
C ILE A 620 -6.70 26.93 16.57
N GLU A 621 -5.58 27.45 17.07
CA GLU A 621 -4.81 28.53 16.43
C GLU A 621 -4.04 28.06 15.19
N GLU A 622 -3.56 26.80 15.17
CA GLU A 622 -2.80 26.22 14.04
C GLU A 622 -3.08 24.71 13.85
N GLN A 623 -3.02 24.22 12.60
CA GLN A 623 -3.10 22.79 12.23
C GLN A 623 -1.71 22.24 11.86
N ILE A 624 -0.77 22.23 12.82
CA ILE A 624 0.56 21.64 12.62
C ILE A 624 0.67 20.33 13.41
N GLU A 625 1.36 19.32 12.85
CA GLU A 625 1.48 17.95 13.38
C GLU A 625 2.17 17.83 14.77
N SER A 626 2.88 18.86 15.24
CA SER A 626 3.78 18.75 16.40
C SER A 626 3.19 19.24 17.73
N GLU A 627 2.34 20.26 17.72
CA GLU A 627 1.73 20.86 18.92
C GLU A 627 0.64 21.86 18.49
N GLN A 628 -0.54 21.79 19.12
CA GLN A 628 -1.67 22.65 18.84
C GLN A 628 -1.95 23.51 20.07
N LYS A 629 -2.28 24.78 19.85
CA LYS A 629 -2.82 25.68 20.88
C LYS A 629 -4.30 25.89 20.64
N ALA A 630 -5.09 25.85 21.71
CA ALA A 630 -6.50 26.12 21.63
C ALA A 630 -6.91 27.10 22.74
N SER A 631 -7.82 28.01 22.39
CA SER A 631 -8.31 29.04 23.31
C SER A 631 -9.83 29.12 23.28
N PHE A 632 -10.39 29.36 24.46
CA PHE A 632 -11.82 29.56 24.64
C PHE A 632 -12.06 30.44 25.87
N GLY A 633 -13.24 31.06 25.94
CA GLY A 633 -13.56 31.87 27.11
C GLY A 633 -14.93 31.57 27.69
N MET A 634 -15.02 31.78 29.01
CA MET A 634 -16.20 31.55 29.83
C MET A 634 -16.56 32.83 30.59
N ASN A 635 -17.84 33.17 30.66
CA ASN A 635 -18.29 34.45 31.22
C ASN A 635 -18.49 34.42 32.75
N GLU A 636 -18.33 33.26 33.40
CA GLU A 636 -18.66 33.07 34.82
C GLU A 636 -17.41 32.86 35.68
N TYR A 637 -16.78 33.96 36.10
CA TYR A 637 -15.58 33.93 36.96
C TYR A 637 -15.80 33.25 38.32
N LYS A 638 -17.05 33.21 38.83
CA LYS A 638 -17.40 32.60 40.13
C LYS A 638 -17.33 31.07 40.14
N LEU A 639 -17.18 30.43 38.99
CA LEU A 639 -17.10 28.96 38.88
C LEU A 639 -15.76 28.39 39.37
N LEU A 640 -14.70 29.20 39.44
CA LEU A 640 -13.38 28.79 39.89
C LEU A 640 -13.03 29.45 41.23
N ASN A 641 -13.12 28.73 42.34
CA ASN A 641 -12.58 29.18 43.64
C ASN A 641 -11.06 28.95 43.70
N TYR A 642 -10.32 29.56 42.77
CA TYR A 642 -8.88 29.34 42.60
C TYR A 642 -8.04 29.80 43.80
N LYS A 643 -8.59 30.66 44.66
CA LYS A 643 -7.94 31.12 45.90
C LYS A 643 -7.85 30.02 46.96
N GLN A 644 -8.74 29.03 46.93
CA GLN A 644 -8.80 27.97 47.94
C GLN A 644 -8.63 26.57 47.35
N LYS A 645 -8.74 26.42 46.02
CA LYS A 645 -8.76 25.10 45.36
C LYS A 645 -7.85 25.04 44.15
N TRP A 646 -7.27 23.86 43.94
CA TRP A 646 -6.63 23.47 42.69
C TRP A 646 -7.65 22.85 41.75
N TYR A 647 -7.57 23.20 40.46
CA TYR A 647 -8.40 22.65 39.40
C TYR A 647 -7.54 21.84 38.43
N ALA A 648 -8.17 20.89 37.73
CA ALA A 648 -7.53 20.13 36.67
C ALA A 648 -8.41 20.07 35.42
N ILE A 649 -7.75 19.81 34.29
CA ILE A 649 -8.34 19.76 32.96
C ILE A 649 -8.02 18.43 32.27
N LEU A 650 -9.01 17.95 31.51
CA LEU A 650 -8.89 16.90 30.49
C LEU A 650 -9.53 17.39 29.19
N ILE A 651 -9.15 16.79 28.05
CA ILE A 651 -9.74 17.08 26.73
C ILE A 651 -10.40 15.84 26.13
N SER A 652 -11.33 16.05 25.21
CA SER A 652 -12.00 14.99 24.46
C SER A 652 -12.36 15.46 23.07
N ASN A 653 -12.22 14.60 22.05
CA ASN A 653 -12.70 14.88 20.70
C ASN A 653 -14.06 14.24 20.39
N ASP A 654 -14.61 13.42 21.29
CA ASP A 654 -15.92 12.77 21.13
C ASP A 654 -16.91 13.12 22.24
N ARG A 655 -16.49 13.95 23.20
CA ARG A 655 -17.22 14.30 24.44
C ARG A 655 -17.45 13.12 25.39
N ASN A 656 -16.99 11.92 25.07
CA ASN A 656 -17.21 10.72 25.87
C ASN A 656 -15.95 10.32 26.63
N ILE A 657 -14.83 10.21 25.92
CA ILE A 657 -13.54 9.81 26.49
C ILE A 657 -12.70 11.05 26.71
N PHE A 658 -12.45 11.37 27.98
CA PHE A 658 -11.63 12.51 28.38
C PHE A 658 -10.23 12.04 28.80
N THR A 659 -9.23 12.63 28.16
CA THR A 659 -7.82 12.29 28.30
C THR A 659 -6.96 13.49 28.66
N GLY A 660 -5.86 13.25 29.35
CA GLY A 660 -4.93 14.28 29.78
C GLY A 660 -3.51 14.01 29.29
N LYS A 661 -2.55 13.97 30.23
CA LYS A 661 -1.15 13.65 29.96
C LYS A 661 -1.04 12.30 29.25
N ASP A 662 -0.15 12.23 28.26
CA ASP A 662 0.10 11.06 27.41
C ASP A 662 -1.13 10.50 26.65
N GLY A 663 -2.29 11.20 26.70
CA GLY A 663 -3.55 10.72 26.14
C GLY A 663 -4.21 9.61 26.98
N LYS A 664 -3.90 9.54 28.28
CA LYS A 664 -4.50 8.58 29.21
C LYS A 664 -5.76 9.13 29.87
N THR A 665 -6.69 8.24 30.22
CA THR A 665 -7.84 8.59 31.08
C THR A 665 -7.44 8.52 32.56
N LEU A 666 -8.28 9.08 33.44
CA LEU A 666 -8.09 8.94 34.90
C LEU A 666 -8.25 7.51 35.41
N GLU A 667 -8.91 6.64 34.64
CA GLU A 667 -9.03 5.21 34.97
C GLU A 667 -7.74 4.45 34.69
N GLU A 668 -7.00 4.87 33.66
CA GLU A 668 -5.71 4.29 33.28
C GLU A 668 -4.57 4.81 34.16
N ASP A 669 -4.61 6.10 34.52
CA ASP A 669 -3.59 6.78 35.31
C ASP A 669 -4.19 7.95 36.09
N TYR A 670 -4.21 7.85 37.42
CA TYR A 670 -4.81 8.88 38.28
C TYR A 670 -4.10 10.24 38.14
N ASP A 671 -2.84 10.26 37.70
CA ASP A 671 -2.06 11.49 37.51
C ASP A 671 -2.18 12.06 36.08
N ALA A 672 -3.06 11.48 35.25
CA ALA A 672 -3.29 11.91 33.88
C ALA A 672 -3.87 13.33 33.79
N ALA A 673 -4.56 13.82 34.82
CA ALA A 673 -5.10 15.18 34.82
C ALA A 673 -3.99 16.24 34.68
N VAL A 674 -4.23 17.28 33.88
CA VAL A 674 -3.34 18.44 33.79
C VAL A 674 -3.85 19.50 34.75
N GLN A 675 -3.02 19.92 35.70
CA GLN A 675 -3.38 21.00 36.64
C GLN A 675 -3.58 22.31 35.87
N LEU A 676 -4.63 23.04 36.22
CA LEU A 676 -4.94 24.34 35.62
C LEU A 676 -4.09 25.42 36.30
N GLU A 677 -3.19 26.03 35.53
CA GLU A 677 -2.42 27.19 35.97
C GLU A 677 -3.28 28.46 35.90
N VAL A 678 -3.19 29.31 36.93
CA VAL A 678 -4.00 30.53 37.03
C VAL A 678 -3.11 31.75 36.93
N ILE A 679 -3.34 32.58 35.91
CA ILE A 679 -2.60 33.81 35.65
C ILE A 679 -3.50 35.00 35.93
N ILE A 680 -3.05 35.90 36.79
CA ILE A 680 -3.80 37.10 37.19
C ILE A 680 -3.33 38.28 36.33
N GLN A 681 -4.27 38.97 35.68
CA GLN A 681 -4.02 40.25 35.00
C GLN A 681 -4.74 41.38 35.76
N GLU A 682 -3.97 42.40 36.12
CA GLU A 682 -4.47 43.68 36.63
C GLU A 682 -4.13 44.76 35.58
N GLU A 683 -5.13 45.55 35.15
CA GLU A 683 -4.88 46.74 34.34
C GLU A 683 -4.41 47.88 35.25
N ASP A 684 -3.30 48.53 34.87
CA ASP A 684 -2.82 49.76 35.53
C ASP A 684 -3.89 50.85 35.41
N VAL A 685 -4.44 51.27 36.54
CA VAL A 685 -5.28 52.47 36.60
C VAL A 685 -4.34 53.67 36.51
N ASP A 686 -4.33 54.36 35.37
CA ASP A 686 -3.64 55.64 35.22
C ASP A 686 -4.13 56.61 36.32
N ASP A 687 -3.20 57.02 37.18
CA ASP A 687 -3.39 57.99 38.26
C ASP A 687 -3.89 59.34 37.70
N GLN A 688 -5.21 59.55 37.72
CA GLN A 688 -5.80 60.89 37.81
C GLN A 688 -6.09 61.21 39.27
N ASP A 689 -5.27 62.09 39.85
CA ASP A 689 -5.68 63.30 40.58
C ASP A 689 -4.70 63.65 41.69
N LYS A 690 -3.98 64.77 41.49
CA LYS A 690 -3.57 65.65 42.59
C LYS A 690 -3.85 67.10 42.23
N ASP A 691 -4.96 67.55 42.81
CA ASP A 691 -5.14 68.80 43.55
C ASP A 691 -4.99 70.15 42.83
N LYS A 692 -6.18 70.77 42.66
CA LYS A 692 -6.59 72.10 43.16
C LYS A 692 -5.92 73.35 42.59
N GLU A 693 -6.72 74.16 41.89
CA GLU A 693 -7.23 75.45 42.39
C GLU A 693 -8.34 76.00 41.45
N ASP A 694 -9.47 76.39 42.06
CA ASP A 694 -10.55 77.24 41.53
C ASP A 694 -10.15 78.72 41.86
N PRO A 695 -10.72 79.82 41.28
CA PRO A 695 -11.96 79.86 40.50
C PRO A 695 -12.07 80.91 39.36
N GLU A 696 -13.24 80.90 38.72
CA GLU A 696 -13.99 82.00 38.09
C GLU A 696 -13.93 82.22 36.55
N LYS A 697 -15.11 81.90 35.94
CA LYS A 697 -15.91 82.68 34.95
C LYS A 697 -15.30 82.88 33.55
N GLU A 698 -16.02 82.81 32.43
CA GLU A 698 -17.44 82.69 32.04
C GLU A 698 -17.41 82.30 30.53
N GLU A 699 -18.41 81.53 30.07
CA GLU A 699 -18.99 81.48 28.70
C GLU A 699 -18.03 81.33 27.47
N GLU A 700 -18.15 80.35 26.56
CA GLU A 700 -19.28 80.06 25.68
C GLU A 700 -18.94 78.80 24.81
N GLN A 701 -19.93 78.27 24.09
CA GLN A 701 -19.90 77.01 23.33
C GLN A 701 -19.16 77.08 21.97
N GLU A 702 -18.90 75.87 21.44
CA GLU A 702 -18.80 75.44 20.02
C GLU A 702 -17.43 75.13 19.36
N GLU A 703 -17.31 73.82 19.08
CA GLU A 703 -16.88 73.11 17.87
C GLU A 703 -15.46 73.13 17.26
N GLN A 704 -14.97 71.88 17.13
CA GLN A 704 -14.25 71.25 16.01
C GLN A 704 -12.81 71.67 15.66
N GLY A 705 -11.90 70.70 15.85
CA GLY A 705 -11.23 70.09 14.69
C GLY A 705 -9.72 70.29 14.53
N LYS A 706 -8.99 69.17 14.73
CA LYS A 706 -7.70 68.76 14.13
C LYS A 706 -6.38 69.43 14.57
N GLY A 707 -5.44 68.56 14.94
CA GLY A 707 -4.03 68.65 14.53
C GLY A 707 -3.03 68.12 15.56
N LEU A 708 -2.44 66.93 15.35
CA LEU A 708 -1.25 66.46 16.07
C LEU A 708 0.00 66.53 15.15
N PRO A 709 1.21 66.79 15.68
CA PRO A 709 2.36 67.29 14.90
C PRO A 709 3.31 66.20 14.35
N ILE A 710 4.08 66.60 13.33
CA ILE A 710 4.76 65.82 12.29
C ILE A 710 6.13 65.22 12.71
N GLY A 711 6.20 64.49 13.83
CA GLY A 711 7.48 63.96 14.34
C GLY A 711 7.85 62.52 13.98
N ILE A 712 6.88 61.64 13.72
CA ILE A 712 7.09 60.17 13.76
C ILE A 712 6.98 59.48 12.38
N ILE A 713 6.52 60.18 11.35
CA ILE A 713 6.26 59.59 10.01
C ILE A 713 7.55 59.30 9.21
N VAL A 714 8.70 59.90 9.56
CA VAL A 714 9.93 59.76 8.75
C VAL A 714 10.73 58.48 9.04
N GLY A 715 10.55 57.83 10.21
CA GLY A 715 11.26 56.59 10.54
C GLY A 715 10.68 55.32 9.89
N ILE A 716 9.37 55.26 9.72
CA ILE A 716 8.66 54.08 9.19
C ILE A 716 8.70 54.03 7.66
N ALA A 717 8.76 55.18 6.99
CA ALA A 717 8.83 55.26 5.53
C ALA A 717 10.18 54.78 4.95
N VAL A 718 11.29 55.00 5.67
CA VAL A 718 12.64 54.62 5.18
C VAL A 718 12.90 53.12 5.35
N GLY A 719 12.34 52.48 6.38
CA GLY A 719 12.41 51.03 6.58
C GLY A 719 11.61 50.23 5.54
N ALA A 720 10.42 50.71 5.16
CA ALA A 720 9.58 50.06 4.16
C ALA A 720 10.19 50.14 2.74
N LEU A 721 10.88 51.24 2.40
CA LEU A 721 11.55 51.40 1.10
C LEU A 721 12.79 50.50 0.95
N ALA A 722 13.52 50.24 2.03
CA ALA A 722 14.66 49.32 2.01
C ALA A 722 14.21 47.87 1.78
N ILE A 723 13.11 47.45 2.41
CA ILE A 723 12.55 46.09 2.25
C ILE A 723 11.98 45.91 0.83
N ALA A 724 11.30 46.92 0.28
CA ALA A 724 10.81 46.89 -1.09
C ALA A 724 11.94 46.80 -2.12
N ALA A 725 13.05 47.51 -1.91
CA ALA A 725 14.22 47.43 -2.81
C ALA A 725 14.87 46.04 -2.82
N VAL A 726 14.95 45.37 -1.67
CA VAL A 726 15.48 43.99 -1.56
C VAL A 726 14.57 43.00 -2.29
N ILE A 727 13.25 43.13 -2.15
CA ILE A 727 12.28 42.28 -2.85
C ILE A 727 12.38 42.47 -4.37
N ILE A 728 12.55 43.71 -4.84
CA ILE A 728 12.72 44.01 -6.27
C ILE A 728 14.03 43.40 -6.80
N ILE A 729 15.12 43.45 -6.05
CA ILE A 729 16.40 42.80 -6.44
C ILE A 729 16.23 41.29 -6.53
N ILE A 730 15.54 40.65 -5.59
CA ILE A 730 15.26 39.19 -5.61
C ILE A 730 14.43 38.82 -6.85
N ILE A 731 13.42 39.63 -7.20
CA ILE A 731 12.59 39.41 -8.39
C ILE A 731 13.44 39.56 -9.67
N ILE A 732 14.31 40.58 -9.75
CA ILE A 732 15.20 40.78 -10.90
C ILE A 732 16.17 39.60 -11.07
N VAL A 733 16.73 39.10 -9.97
CA VAL A 733 17.61 37.92 -9.98
C VAL A 733 16.85 36.66 -10.42
N ALA A 734 15.63 36.44 -9.90
CA ALA A 734 14.77 35.31 -10.29
C ALA A 734 14.40 35.34 -11.78
N VAL A 735 14.12 36.53 -12.33
CA VAL A 735 13.83 36.73 -13.76
C VAL A 735 15.08 36.49 -14.62
N PHE A 736 16.26 36.90 -14.16
CA PHE A 736 17.52 36.66 -14.89
C PHE A 736 17.93 35.18 -14.89
N VAL A 737 17.71 34.46 -13.78
CA VAL A 737 17.94 33.01 -13.67
C VAL A 737 16.96 32.24 -14.56
N SER A 738 15.70 32.69 -14.65
CA SER A 738 14.67 32.07 -15.49
C SER A 738 14.91 32.27 -17.00
N LYS A 739 15.62 33.33 -17.41
CA LYS A 739 15.98 33.56 -18.83
C LYS A 739 17.14 32.69 -19.33
N LYS A 740 17.87 31.99 -18.44
CA LYS A 740 19.06 31.20 -18.82
C LYS A 740 18.78 29.71 -19.12
N LYS A 741 17.53 29.26 -19.12
CA LYS A 741 17.17 27.88 -19.52
C LYS A 741 15.97 27.86 -20.47
N LYS A 742 16.21 27.89 -21.78
CA LYS A 742 15.30 27.33 -22.80
C LYS A 742 16.07 26.83 -24.03
N SER A 743 15.98 25.53 -24.32
CA SER A 743 15.98 24.99 -25.68
C SER A 743 14.86 23.93 -25.84
N THR A 744 13.96 24.22 -26.79
CA THR A 744 13.17 23.32 -27.70
C THR A 744 12.22 22.25 -27.11
N LYS A 745 10.89 22.50 -26.94
CA LYS A 745 9.69 22.41 -27.86
C LYS A 745 9.01 21.01 -27.93
N PRO A 746 7.68 20.86 -28.15
CA PRO A 746 6.52 21.71 -27.82
C PRO A 746 5.38 21.01 -27.03
N ALA A 747 4.53 21.80 -26.37
CA ALA A 747 3.32 21.37 -25.66
C ALA A 747 2.06 21.49 -26.53
N ARG A 748 1.07 20.61 -26.32
CA ARG A 748 -0.34 20.92 -26.58
C ARG A 748 -0.93 21.63 -25.36
N SER A 749 -1.62 22.72 -25.65
CA SER A 749 -2.29 23.68 -24.76
C SER A 749 -3.44 23.06 -23.96
N TYR A 750 -3.56 23.43 -22.67
CA TYR A 750 -4.78 23.99 -22.04
C TYR A 750 -4.37 24.77 -20.77
N GLY A 751 -4.91 25.99 -20.61
CA GLY A 751 -4.59 26.91 -19.50
C GLY A 751 -5.46 26.70 -18.24
N PRO A 752 -5.12 27.33 -17.10
CA PRO A 752 -5.83 27.19 -15.84
C PRO A 752 -6.81 28.35 -15.61
N GLU A 753 -8.10 28.08 -15.79
CA GLU A 753 -9.16 28.78 -15.06
C GLU A 753 -10.19 27.74 -14.63
N MET A 754 -10.39 27.56 -13.32
CA MET A 754 -11.74 27.52 -12.76
C MET A 754 -11.70 27.67 -11.24
N ARG A 755 -12.42 28.70 -10.80
CA ARG A 755 -12.85 28.97 -9.42
C ARG A 755 -13.61 27.77 -8.86
N ALA A 756 -13.48 27.58 -7.56
CA ALA A 756 -14.34 26.74 -6.74
C ALA A 756 -15.82 27.11 -6.97
N ARG A 757 -16.61 26.18 -7.53
CA ARG A 757 -18.07 26.09 -7.41
C ARG A 757 -18.50 24.63 -7.53
N ASP A 758 -19.32 24.23 -6.57
CA ASP A 758 -20.34 23.18 -6.58
C ASP A 758 -19.90 21.69 -6.59
N LEU A 759 -19.65 21.17 -5.38
CA LEU A 759 -19.80 19.75 -5.06
C LEU A 759 -21.28 19.44 -4.80
N PRO A 760 -21.89 18.41 -5.42
CA PRO A 760 -23.23 17.97 -5.05
C PRO A 760 -23.13 16.99 -3.88
N MET A 761 -23.31 17.49 -2.66
CA MET A 761 -23.78 16.68 -1.54
C MET A 761 -24.89 17.44 -0.82
N GLU A 762 -26.13 17.21 -1.25
CA GLU A 762 -27.32 17.49 -0.43
C GLU A 762 -28.42 16.50 -0.84
N ASN A 763 -28.39 15.29 -0.29
CA ASN A 763 -29.62 14.50 -0.17
C ASN A 763 -30.32 14.99 1.10
N LYS A 764 -31.21 15.98 0.93
CA LYS A 764 -32.20 16.35 1.94
C LYS A 764 -33.20 15.20 2.10
N PHE A 765 -33.15 14.51 3.23
CA PHE A 765 -34.32 13.78 3.72
C PHE A 765 -35.28 14.79 4.36
N PRO A 766 -36.56 14.84 3.95
CA PRO A 766 -37.55 15.63 4.67
C PRO A 766 -37.88 14.97 6.00
N GLN A 767 -37.83 15.74 7.08
CA GLN A 767 -38.47 15.39 8.35
C GLN A 767 -39.97 15.21 8.09
N ASN A 768 -40.48 13.98 8.23
CA ASN A 768 -41.88 13.69 8.54
C ASN A 768 -41.98 12.24 9.08
N SER A 769 -42.51 12.09 10.28
CA SER A 769 -42.52 10.90 11.13
C SER A 769 -43.49 9.78 10.70
N HIS A 770 -43.62 9.51 9.39
CA HIS A 770 -44.52 8.46 8.88
C HIS A 770 -43.85 7.42 7.96
N THR A 771 -42.53 7.48 7.74
CA THR A 771 -41.81 6.59 6.82
C THR A 771 -41.24 5.33 7.46
N LEU A 772 -41.24 5.20 8.79
CA LEU A 772 -40.76 4.00 9.48
C LEU A 772 -41.67 2.77 9.23
N ASP A 773 -42.96 3.01 9.01
CA ASP A 773 -43.96 1.94 8.81
C ASP A 773 -43.89 1.31 7.40
N ALA A 774 -43.38 2.04 6.41
CA ALA A 774 -43.25 1.54 5.03
C ALA A 774 -42.03 0.62 4.85
N VAL A 775 -40.96 0.87 5.61
CA VAL A 775 -39.74 0.04 5.59
C VAL A 775 -39.97 -1.26 6.36
N ASN A 776 -40.68 -1.21 7.50
CA ASN A 776 -41.05 -2.41 8.26
C ASN A 776 -42.01 -3.32 7.46
N LYS A 777 -42.95 -2.75 6.69
CA LYS A 777 -43.84 -3.52 5.79
C LYS A 777 -43.13 -4.15 4.58
N MET A 778 -41.95 -3.64 4.18
CA MET A 778 -41.13 -4.28 3.14
C MET A 778 -40.27 -5.42 3.69
N MET A 779 -39.87 -5.35 4.97
CA MET A 779 -39.09 -6.42 5.61
C MET A 779 -39.94 -7.65 5.94
N GLU A 780 -41.22 -7.51 6.28
CA GLU A 780 -42.11 -8.66 6.51
C GLU A 780 -42.54 -9.41 5.23
N LYS A 781 -42.26 -8.85 4.04
CA LYS A 781 -42.73 -9.43 2.76
C LYS A 781 -41.71 -10.33 2.06
N ASN A 782 -40.48 -10.39 2.57
CA ASN A 782 -39.44 -11.29 2.09
C ASN A 782 -39.06 -12.25 3.21
N ASN A 783 -39.69 -13.44 3.25
CA ASN A 783 -39.33 -14.52 4.17
C ASN A 783 -37.86 -14.93 3.99
N TRP A 784 -36.99 -14.44 4.87
CA TRP A 784 -35.65 -14.95 5.16
C TRP A 784 -35.57 -15.31 6.63
#